data_AF-A0A7C5M5C6-F1
#
_entry.id   AF-A0A7C5M5C6-F1
#
_cell.length_a   1.000
_cell.length_b   1.000
_cell.length_c   1.000
_cell.angle_alpha   90.00
_cell.angle_beta   90.00
_cell.angle_gamma   90.00
#
_symmetry.space_group_name_H-M   'P 1'
#
loop_
_entity.id
_entity.type
_entity.pdbx_description
1 polymer ?
#
loop_
_entity_poly.entity_id
_entity_poly.type
_entity_poly.pdbx_seq_one_letter_code
_entity_poly.pdbx_strand_id
1 'polypeptide(L)'
;HVLKRLEYLQLLGLDYLSLSRESTTLSGGEAQRIRLASQAGSGLQGILYILDEPSIGLHPRDNKKLLKVLRSLRDNGNTLLVVEHDEETIKSADYLIDIGPKAGIHGGEVIYQGDVQSLLNNKDKFPKSLTAKTISDASAWSPPVSVRPGEGSLLVRGSSKNNLKNIDVDFRLNAFNVVTGVSGAGKSTLVHEVLATYLKSRKFDAHCKSIESTKPISRIIAIDQSPIGRTPRSNPATYTDMFAHIRDIFAGLPESKKRGYKKGRFSFNNQGGRCETCQGAGRIHLGMHFLGDVEIVCADCKGKRFNEETLEIRYRGKNIYEVLDLSVEEAGTFFEEEPKVTRILDQLIHLDVGYLKLGQPSTTLSGGEAQRVKLASELYKTSKGHNLYILDEPTVGLHKADISYLLDALNNIVDNDNTVIVIEHDVDIIKEADHIIDLGPEGGEKGGELVVQGDLKKLMQCAHSHTGNALKALFNQGASLATHDKAVIKLTDIDFKGVSTNNLKNIDVRIPLNKTTVITGVSGSGKSSLAFDTIYAESRNRFTESLSTYARRMMSKVKKAELEHCSGLTPAIAIRQSPFRKNPRSTVGTATEIYDLYRLLYSRAGTNADGSYTTLAASQFSFNNVDAACKKCNGLGVLITSTPERFISDPDKALTDGAMDGSIPGKYFGDRYGQFVNTLIEVGKQKGIDFGIPYARLSEEAIKIALYGTGTEEYEVEWNFKRGNRSGTHKMTTAWKGFVNYINEEYEIKRGGKRAEAYQVIMSELPCPHCKGNRLKKEILDVCFNKEHIAALSAKPIQNALHYFQHIESDIDSEQFERSKTIIDQIITKLETLKR
;
A
#
# COMPACT_ATOMS: atom_id res chain seq x y z
N HIS A 1 -10.38 10.50 -26.91
CA HIS A 1 -9.25 10.07 -26.06
C HIS A 1 -9.63 10.09 -24.58
N VAL A 2 -9.93 11.26 -23.99
CA VAL A 2 -10.32 11.34 -22.56
C VAL A 2 -11.66 10.65 -22.25
N LEU A 3 -12.66 10.74 -23.14
CA LEU A 3 -13.95 10.03 -22.96
C LEU A 3 -13.77 8.51 -22.85
N LYS A 4 -12.95 7.90 -23.71
CA LYS A 4 -12.58 6.48 -23.61
C LYS A 4 -11.90 6.15 -22.28
N ARG A 5 -11.01 7.00 -21.77
CA ARG A 5 -10.35 6.77 -20.46
C ARG A 5 -11.36 6.74 -19.31
N LEU A 6 -12.38 7.60 -19.37
CA LEU A 6 -13.44 7.67 -18.35
C LEU A 6 -14.38 6.46 -18.44
N GLU A 7 -14.75 6.03 -19.65
CA GLU A 7 -15.47 4.76 -19.87
C GLU A 7 -14.71 3.57 -19.27
N TYR A 8 -13.38 3.51 -19.44
CA TYR A 8 -12.58 2.44 -18.84
C TYR A 8 -12.46 2.54 -17.31
N LEU A 9 -12.48 3.73 -16.70
CA LEU A 9 -12.53 3.88 -15.24
C LEU A 9 -13.84 3.33 -14.68
N GLN A 10 -14.97 3.65 -15.32
CA GLN A 10 -16.29 3.12 -14.96
C GLN A 10 -16.35 1.61 -15.16
N LEU A 11 -15.85 1.12 -16.30
CA LEU A 11 -15.83 -0.31 -16.60
C LEU A 11 -14.97 -1.09 -15.60
N LEU A 12 -13.91 -0.48 -15.06
CA LEU A 12 -13.07 -1.05 -14.00
C LEU A 12 -13.63 -0.83 -12.57
N GLY A 13 -14.85 -0.30 -12.43
CA GLY A 13 -15.54 -0.14 -11.15
C GLY A 13 -14.92 0.91 -10.23
N LEU A 14 -14.42 2.02 -10.79
CA LEU A 14 -13.79 3.13 -10.05
C LEU A 14 -14.63 4.42 -10.03
N ASP A 15 -15.90 4.33 -10.39
CA ASP A 15 -16.89 5.42 -10.46
C ASP A 15 -17.20 6.06 -9.10
N TYR A 16 -16.95 5.36 -7.99
CA TYR A 16 -17.13 5.87 -6.64
C TYR A 16 -16.04 6.86 -6.15
N LEU A 17 -14.94 7.04 -6.89
CA LEU A 17 -13.83 7.91 -6.48
C LEU A 17 -14.08 9.38 -6.84
N SER A 18 -13.78 10.30 -5.91
CA SER A 18 -13.89 11.75 -6.18
C SER A 18 -12.65 12.29 -6.91
N LEU A 19 -12.84 13.34 -7.74
CA LEU A 19 -11.75 14.00 -8.48
C LEU A 19 -10.71 14.68 -7.56
N SER A 20 -11.09 15.07 -6.35
CA SER A 20 -10.18 15.66 -5.37
C SER A 20 -9.44 14.63 -4.52
N ARG A 21 -9.81 13.34 -4.62
CA ARG A 21 -9.19 12.28 -3.81
C ARG A 21 -7.69 12.23 -4.08
N GLU A 22 -6.92 12.24 -3.00
CA GLU A 22 -5.48 12.22 -3.09
C GLU A 22 -5.01 10.83 -3.50
N SER A 23 -4.05 10.77 -4.42
CA SER A 23 -3.51 9.50 -4.92
C SER A 23 -2.84 8.64 -3.83
N THR A 24 -2.51 9.25 -2.69
CA THR A 24 -1.93 8.64 -1.49
C THR A 24 -2.93 7.83 -0.65
N THR A 25 -4.23 8.03 -0.87
CA THR A 25 -5.34 7.37 -0.15
C THR A 25 -6.00 6.25 -0.94
N LEU A 26 -5.43 5.93 -2.11
CA LEU A 26 -5.89 4.86 -2.99
C LEU A 26 -5.22 3.54 -2.62
N SER A 27 -5.97 2.43 -2.71
CA SER A 27 -5.41 1.09 -2.60
C SER A 27 -4.49 0.77 -3.80
N GLY A 28 -3.66 -0.27 -3.67
CA GLY A 28 -2.79 -0.74 -4.76
C GLY A 28 -3.60 -1.09 -6.03
N GLY A 29 -4.69 -1.84 -5.87
CA GLY A 29 -5.58 -2.23 -6.96
C GLY A 29 -6.32 -1.05 -7.59
N GLU A 30 -6.80 -0.08 -6.79
CA GLU A 30 -7.40 1.16 -7.32
C GLU A 30 -6.39 1.94 -8.16
N ALA A 31 -5.17 2.16 -7.65
CA ALA A 31 -4.13 2.87 -8.36
C ALA A 31 -3.75 2.18 -9.69
N GLN A 32 -3.69 0.85 -9.68
CA GLN A 32 -3.40 0.05 -10.85
C GLN A 32 -4.50 0.16 -11.91
N ARG A 33 -5.77 0.02 -11.52
CA ARG A 33 -6.93 0.15 -12.41
C ARG A 33 -7.06 1.55 -13.01
N ILE A 34 -6.74 2.61 -12.26
CA ILE A 34 -6.68 3.98 -12.80
C ILE A 34 -5.64 4.09 -13.91
N ARG A 35 -4.45 3.51 -13.71
CA ARG A 35 -3.41 3.48 -14.75
C ARG A 35 -3.85 2.69 -15.97
N LEU A 36 -4.49 1.53 -15.76
CA LEU A 36 -5.03 0.71 -16.83
C LEU A 36 -6.06 1.47 -17.68
N ALA A 37 -7.01 2.15 -17.05
CA ALA A 37 -7.98 2.98 -17.76
C ALA A 37 -7.33 4.12 -18.55
N SER A 38 -6.31 4.77 -17.97
CA SER A 38 -5.54 5.82 -18.65
C SER A 38 -4.82 5.29 -19.90
N GLN A 39 -4.22 4.10 -19.81
CA GLN A 39 -3.57 3.45 -20.95
C GLN A 39 -4.58 2.97 -21.99
N ALA A 40 -5.67 2.33 -21.58
CA ALA A 40 -6.72 1.86 -22.49
C ALA A 40 -7.32 3.00 -23.31
N GLY A 41 -7.58 4.16 -22.69
CA GLY A 41 -8.09 5.32 -23.41
C GLY A 41 -7.02 6.14 -24.14
N SER A 42 -5.74 5.75 -24.08
CA SER A 42 -4.66 6.44 -24.78
C SER A 42 -4.64 6.20 -26.30
N GLY A 43 -5.29 5.12 -26.77
CA GLY A 43 -5.34 4.77 -28.19
C GLY A 43 -3.98 4.43 -28.81
N LEU A 44 -2.96 4.12 -27.99
CA LEU A 44 -1.66 3.64 -28.48
C LEU A 44 -1.81 2.28 -29.17
N GLN A 45 -0.96 2.05 -30.18
CA GLN A 45 -0.86 0.79 -30.94
C GLN A 45 0.60 0.35 -31.01
N GLY A 46 0.83 -0.95 -31.21
CA GLY A 46 2.17 -1.53 -31.27
C GLY A 46 2.92 -1.52 -29.94
N ILE A 47 2.22 -1.35 -28.81
CA ILE A 47 2.80 -1.35 -27.47
C ILE A 47 2.74 -2.75 -26.87
N LEU A 48 3.79 -3.14 -26.16
CA LEU A 48 3.79 -4.28 -25.25
C LEU A 48 3.36 -3.82 -23.85
N TYR A 49 2.12 -4.11 -23.46
CA TYR A 49 1.63 -3.84 -22.12
C TYR A 49 1.94 -5.01 -21.19
N ILE A 50 2.61 -4.74 -20.07
CA ILE A 50 2.98 -5.75 -19.08
C ILE A 50 2.23 -5.46 -17.77
N LEU A 51 1.31 -6.33 -17.40
CA LEU A 51 0.39 -6.15 -16.27
C LEU A 51 0.68 -7.15 -15.14
N ASP A 52 0.65 -6.66 -13.90
CA ASP A 52 0.96 -7.43 -12.69
C ASP A 52 -0.31 -7.72 -11.88
N GLU A 53 -0.92 -8.89 -12.04
CA GLU A 53 -2.12 -9.32 -11.30
C GLU A 53 -3.25 -8.27 -11.28
N PRO A 54 -3.76 -7.81 -12.44
CA PRO A 54 -4.78 -6.78 -12.51
C PRO A 54 -6.13 -7.17 -11.88
N SER A 55 -6.38 -8.45 -11.61
CA SER A 55 -7.59 -8.95 -10.94
C SER A 55 -7.59 -8.73 -9.42
N ILE A 56 -6.46 -8.33 -8.82
CA ILE A 56 -6.35 -8.13 -7.37
C ILE A 56 -7.35 -7.09 -6.83
N GLY A 57 -8.02 -7.48 -5.74
CA GLY A 57 -9.03 -6.67 -5.06
C GLY A 57 -10.24 -6.35 -5.94
N LEU A 58 -10.46 -7.08 -7.05
CA LEU A 58 -11.73 -7.05 -7.78
C LEU A 58 -12.64 -8.17 -7.31
N HIS A 59 -13.91 -7.84 -7.20
CA HIS A 59 -14.97 -8.84 -7.05
C HIS A 59 -15.11 -9.65 -8.36
N PRO A 60 -15.40 -10.97 -8.31
CA PRO A 60 -15.53 -11.82 -9.51
C PRO A 60 -16.51 -11.28 -10.57
N ARG A 61 -17.60 -10.62 -10.14
CA ARG A 61 -18.55 -9.89 -11.02
C ARG A 61 -17.85 -8.89 -11.95
N ASP A 62 -16.88 -8.16 -11.41
CA ASP A 62 -16.21 -7.05 -12.09
C ASP A 62 -14.97 -7.51 -12.88
N ASN A 63 -14.49 -8.74 -12.64
CA ASN A 63 -13.43 -9.36 -13.42
C ASN A 63 -13.79 -9.49 -14.92
N LYS A 64 -15.04 -9.85 -15.23
CA LYS A 64 -15.56 -9.84 -16.61
C LYS A 64 -15.42 -8.49 -17.31
N LYS A 65 -15.52 -7.39 -16.54
CA LYS A 65 -15.33 -6.04 -17.08
C LYS A 65 -13.85 -5.76 -17.30
N LEU A 66 -12.98 -6.13 -16.36
CA LEU A 66 -11.53 -6.06 -16.56
C LEU A 66 -11.10 -6.78 -17.85
N LEU A 67 -11.57 -8.02 -18.07
CA LEU A 67 -11.26 -8.79 -19.28
C LEU A 67 -11.73 -8.09 -20.57
N LYS A 68 -12.86 -7.37 -20.53
CA LYS A 68 -13.29 -6.54 -21.67
C LYS A 68 -12.31 -5.38 -21.94
N VAL A 69 -11.78 -4.72 -20.91
CA VAL A 69 -10.74 -3.68 -21.09
C VAL A 69 -9.47 -4.27 -21.70
N LEU A 70 -9.00 -5.40 -21.18
CA LEU A 70 -7.79 -6.07 -21.69
C LEU A 70 -7.96 -6.48 -23.15
N ARG A 71 -9.11 -7.07 -23.51
CA ARG A 71 -9.43 -7.39 -24.91
C ARG A 71 -9.46 -6.14 -25.77
N SER A 72 -10.09 -5.06 -25.30
CA SER A 72 -10.12 -3.80 -26.05
C SER A 72 -8.72 -3.21 -26.27
N LEU A 73 -7.84 -3.28 -25.27
CA LEU A 73 -6.43 -2.89 -25.40
C LEU A 73 -5.69 -3.73 -26.45
N ARG A 74 -5.89 -5.05 -26.42
CA ARG A 74 -5.32 -6.00 -27.40
C ARG A 74 -5.83 -5.71 -28.81
N ASP A 75 -7.15 -5.65 -28.97
CA ASP A 75 -7.85 -5.49 -30.26
C ASP A 75 -7.54 -4.14 -30.92
N ASN A 76 -7.10 -3.14 -30.13
CA ASN A 76 -6.55 -1.89 -30.64
C ASN A 76 -5.14 -2.03 -31.26
N GLY A 77 -4.60 -3.24 -31.40
CA GLY A 77 -3.29 -3.51 -32.04
C GLY A 77 -2.12 -3.49 -31.06
N ASN A 78 -2.36 -3.92 -29.81
CA ASN A 78 -1.31 -4.03 -28.80
C ASN A 78 -1.09 -5.48 -28.38
N THR A 79 0.08 -5.76 -27.83
CA THR A 79 0.41 -7.07 -27.24
C THR A 79 0.31 -6.95 -25.73
N LEU A 80 -0.41 -7.88 -25.09
CA LEU A 80 -0.58 -7.88 -23.64
C LEU A 80 0.16 -9.08 -23.04
N LEU A 81 0.99 -8.81 -22.05
CA LEU A 81 1.63 -9.80 -21.20
C LEU A 81 1.10 -9.63 -19.78
N VAL A 82 0.29 -10.57 -19.32
CA VAL A 82 -0.44 -10.46 -18.04
C VAL A 82 0.08 -11.51 -17.08
N VAL A 83 0.66 -11.12 -15.94
CA VAL A 83 0.97 -12.04 -14.85
C VAL A 83 -0.32 -12.24 -14.04
N GLU A 84 -0.87 -13.45 -14.00
CA GLU A 84 -2.16 -13.72 -13.35
C GLU A 84 -2.28 -15.13 -12.76
N HIS A 85 -3.20 -15.23 -11.80
CA HIS A 85 -3.60 -16.46 -11.12
C HIS A 85 -5.11 -16.71 -11.23
N ASP A 86 -5.88 -15.68 -11.61
CA ASP A 86 -7.33 -15.81 -11.78
C ASP A 86 -7.69 -16.77 -12.93
N GLU A 87 -8.58 -17.70 -12.62
CA GLU A 87 -8.98 -18.78 -13.53
C GLU A 87 -9.73 -18.25 -14.76
N GLU A 88 -10.61 -17.27 -14.59
CA GLU A 88 -11.37 -16.70 -15.70
C GLU A 88 -10.44 -15.94 -16.66
N THR A 89 -9.42 -15.27 -16.11
CA THR A 89 -8.37 -14.60 -16.89
C THR A 89 -7.52 -15.58 -17.66
N ILE A 90 -7.01 -16.64 -17.01
CA ILE A 90 -6.23 -17.71 -17.66
C ILE A 90 -7.03 -18.35 -18.80
N LYS A 91 -8.29 -18.72 -18.54
CA LYS A 91 -9.19 -19.31 -19.55
C LYS A 91 -9.48 -18.38 -20.73
N SER A 92 -9.38 -17.07 -20.53
CA SER A 92 -9.64 -16.07 -21.57
C SER A 92 -8.41 -15.67 -22.39
N ALA A 93 -7.22 -16.17 -22.03
CA ALA A 93 -5.98 -15.84 -22.70
C ALA A 93 -5.87 -16.48 -24.08
N ASP A 94 -5.21 -15.79 -25.02
CA ASP A 94 -4.93 -16.34 -26.35
C ASP A 94 -3.68 -17.24 -26.35
N TYR A 95 -2.80 -17.03 -25.38
CA TYR A 95 -1.56 -17.78 -25.18
C TYR A 95 -1.24 -17.85 -23.69
N LEU A 96 -0.70 -18.97 -23.24
CA LEU A 96 -0.34 -19.21 -21.85
C LEU A 96 1.13 -19.58 -21.75
N ILE A 97 1.81 -19.06 -20.74
CA ILE A 97 3.14 -19.47 -20.30
C ILE A 97 3.00 -19.88 -18.83
N ASP A 98 3.18 -21.17 -18.54
CA ASP A 98 3.15 -21.72 -17.19
C ASP A 98 4.58 -21.89 -16.66
N ILE A 99 4.92 -21.21 -15.56
CA ILE A 99 6.24 -21.24 -14.94
C ILE A 99 6.19 -21.99 -13.61
N GLY A 100 7.06 -22.97 -13.45
CA GLY A 100 7.10 -23.80 -12.25
C GLY A 100 8.35 -24.70 -12.23
N PRO A 101 8.27 -25.91 -11.66
CA PRO A 101 7.08 -26.53 -11.04
C PRO A 101 6.78 -26.02 -9.61
N LYS A 102 7.75 -25.36 -8.95
CA LYS A 102 7.65 -24.84 -7.58
C LYS A 102 8.13 -23.39 -7.50
N ALA A 103 8.11 -22.80 -6.31
CA ALA A 103 8.63 -21.48 -6.03
C ALA A 103 10.17 -21.45 -5.93
N GLY A 104 10.77 -20.26 -5.98
CA GLY A 104 12.17 -20.06 -5.61
C GLY A 104 13.19 -20.75 -6.50
N ILE A 105 14.18 -21.39 -5.88
CA ILE A 105 15.24 -22.17 -6.58
C ILE A 105 14.67 -23.40 -7.30
N HIS A 106 13.51 -23.88 -6.87
CA HIS A 106 12.81 -25.01 -7.46
C HIS A 106 11.83 -24.60 -8.56
N GLY A 107 11.73 -23.31 -8.86
CA GLY A 107 11.01 -22.75 -10.01
C GLY A 107 11.93 -22.46 -11.19
N GLY A 108 11.54 -21.46 -11.98
CA GLY A 108 12.34 -20.88 -13.05
C GLY A 108 12.33 -21.67 -14.36
N GLU A 109 11.45 -22.65 -14.51
CA GLU A 109 11.32 -23.48 -15.71
C GLU A 109 9.98 -23.21 -16.41
N VAL A 110 9.97 -23.22 -17.74
CA VAL A 110 8.72 -23.17 -18.52
C VAL A 110 8.14 -24.58 -18.57
N ILE A 111 7.05 -24.81 -17.85
CA ILE A 111 6.34 -26.09 -17.80
C ILE A 111 5.49 -26.27 -19.06
N TYR A 112 4.88 -25.18 -19.51
CA TYR A 112 4.07 -25.14 -20.72
C TYR A 112 4.15 -23.76 -21.36
N GLN A 113 4.19 -23.71 -22.68
CA GLN A 113 3.88 -22.50 -23.42
C GLN A 113 3.06 -22.86 -24.66
N GLY A 114 1.91 -22.20 -24.86
CA GLY A 114 1.01 -22.56 -25.95
C GLY A 114 -0.42 -22.07 -25.75
N ASP A 115 -1.34 -22.64 -26.53
CA ASP A 115 -2.78 -22.41 -26.40
C ASP A 115 -3.34 -22.99 -25.08
N VAL A 116 -4.27 -22.28 -24.43
CA VAL A 116 -4.83 -22.67 -23.13
C VAL A 116 -5.64 -23.97 -23.25
N GLN A 117 -6.47 -24.10 -24.29
CA GLN A 117 -7.29 -25.31 -24.45
C GLN A 117 -6.45 -26.55 -24.68
N SER A 118 -5.34 -26.40 -25.40
CA SER A 118 -4.39 -27.47 -25.65
C SER A 118 -3.75 -28.01 -24.36
N LEU A 119 -3.46 -27.14 -23.38
CA LEU A 119 -3.00 -27.56 -22.05
C LEU A 119 -4.08 -28.35 -21.31
N LEU A 120 -5.29 -27.80 -21.23
CA LEU A 120 -6.41 -28.41 -20.49
C LEU A 120 -6.83 -29.77 -21.07
N ASN A 121 -6.84 -29.89 -22.40
CA ASN A 121 -7.18 -31.13 -23.11
C ASN A 121 -6.07 -32.20 -23.02
N ASN A 122 -4.82 -31.79 -22.75
CA ASN A 122 -3.67 -32.69 -22.66
C ASN A 122 -3.03 -32.67 -21.27
N LYS A 123 -3.80 -32.45 -20.20
CA LYS A 123 -3.29 -32.29 -18.83
C LYS A 123 -2.37 -33.43 -18.37
N ASP A 124 -2.65 -34.66 -18.80
CA ASP A 124 -1.86 -35.85 -18.44
C ASP A 124 -0.43 -35.81 -19.04
N LYS A 125 -0.20 -35.05 -20.12
CA LYS A 125 1.13 -34.83 -20.70
C LYS A 125 1.94 -33.77 -19.96
N PHE A 126 1.29 -32.96 -19.13
CA PHE A 126 1.92 -31.89 -18.35
C PHE A 126 1.69 -32.09 -16.84
N PRO A 127 2.10 -33.23 -16.24
CA PRO A 127 1.79 -33.56 -14.84
C PRO A 127 2.45 -32.61 -13.83
N LYS A 128 3.45 -31.83 -14.26
CA LYS A 128 4.10 -30.79 -13.46
C LYS A 128 3.37 -29.45 -13.48
N SER A 129 2.37 -29.27 -14.35
CA SER A 129 1.57 -28.04 -14.44
C SER A 129 0.53 -28.03 -13.32
N LEU A 130 0.84 -27.29 -12.26
CA LEU A 130 -0.09 -27.11 -11.15
C LEU A 130 -1.36 -26.37 -11.62
N THR A 131 -1.21 -25.43 -12.55
CA THR A 131 -2.33 -24.71 -13.18
C THR A 131 -3.30 -25.65 -13.89
N ALA A 132 -2.81 -26.59 -14.71
CA ALA A 132 -3.67 -27.54 -15.41
C ALA A 132 -4.44 -28.45 -14.44
N LYS A 133 -3.78 -28.88 -13.35
CA LYS A 133 -4.37 -29.70 -12.30
C LYS A 133 -5.49 -28.95 -11.58
N THR A 134 -5.21 -27.74 -11.09
CA THR A 134 -6.17 -26.95 -10.30
C THR A 134 -7.41 -26.55 -11.11
N ILE A 135 -7.26 -26.14 -12.37
CA ILE A 135 -8.40 -25.75 -13.22
C ILE A 135 -9.29 -26.96 -13.56
N SER A 136 -8.71 -28.16 -13.66
CA SER A 136 -9.44 -29.39 -13.97
C SER A 136 -10.20 -29.94 -12.76
N ASP A 137 -9.59 -29.88 -11.58
CA ASP A 137 -10.12 -30.45 -10.33
C ASP A 137 -11.22 -29.56 -9.71
N ALA A 138 -11.34 -28.29 -10.12
CA ALA A 138 -12.40 -27.36 -9.69
C ALA A 138 -13.84 -27.84 -10.00
N SER A 139 -13.99 -28.89 -10.82
CA SER A 139 -15.28 -29.53 -11.13
C SER A 139 -15.77 -30.54 -10.07
N ALA A 140 -14.94 -30.90 -9.09
CA ALA A 140 -15.24 -31.88 -8.05
C ALA A 140 -15.30 -31.23 -6.66
N TRP A 141 -16.40 -30.53 -6.33
CA TRP A 141 -16.60 -30.00 -4.97
C TRP A 141 -17.62 -30.82 -4.18
N SER A 142 -17.33 -30.99 -2.88
CA SER A 142 -18.25 -31.45 -1.83
C SER A 142 -18.31 -30.38 -0.73
N PRO A 143 -19.47 -30.11 -0.10
CA PRO A 143 -19.58 -29.14 1.00
C PRO A 143 -18.63 -29.43 2.15
N PRO A 144 -18.17 -28.39 2.89
CA PRO A 144 -17.38 -28.59 4.10
C PRO A 144 -18.14 -29.50 5.08
N VAL A 145 -17.40 -30.44 5.68
CA VAL A 145 -17.92 -31.59 6.42
C VAL A 145 -18.64 -31.19 7.73
N SER A 146 -18.40 -29.98 8.26
CA SER A 146 -19.16 -29.42 9.40
C SER A 146 -18.88 -27.92 9.60
N VAL A 147 -19.92 -27.08 9.63
CA VAL A 147 -19.81 -25.65 10.01
C VAL A 147 -19.66 -25.55 11.54
N ARG A 148 -18.64 -24.83 12.04
CA ARG A 148 -18.48 -24.63 13.48
C ARG A 148 -19.60 -23.72 14.00
N PRO A 149 -20.34 -24.11 15.07
CA PRO A 149 -21.41 -23.29 15.61
C PRO A 149 -20.90 -22.00 16.29
N GLY A 150 -19.64 -21.98 16.73
CA GLY A 150 -19.05 -20.91 17.53
C GLY A 150 -19.44 -20.97 19.01
N GLU A 151 -18.69 -20.28 19.87
CA GLU A 151 -18.92 -20.20 21.33
C GLU A 151 -19.20 -18.76 21.79
N GLY A 152 -20.04 -18.05 21.03
CA GLY A 152 -20.45 -16.69 21.37
C GLY A 152 -20.54 -15.75 20.17
N SER A 153 -20.80 -14.48 20.46
CA SER A 153 -21.03 -13.42 19.48
C SER A 153 -20.28 -12.15 19.85
N LEU A 154 -19.78 -11.46 18.83
CA LEU A 154 -19.23 -10.11 18.88
C LEU A 154 -20.12 -9.20 18.03
N LEU A 155 -21.00 -8.49 18.72
CA LEU A 155 -22.05 -7.65 18.14
C LEU A 155 -21.53 -6.22 17.95
N VAL A 156 -21.60 -5.71 16.73
CA VAL A 156 -21.35 -4.30 16.38
C VAL A 156 -22.69 -3.66 16.07
N ARG A 157 -23.09 -2.64 16.83
CA ARG A 157 -24.40 -1.99 16.66
C ARG A 157 -24.30 -0.54 16.20
N GLY A 158 -25.17 -0.19 15.25
CA GLY A 158 -25.40 1.15 14.73
C GLY A 158 -24.15 1.80 14.15
N SER A 159 -23.39 1.05 13.36
CA SER A 159 -22.17 1.56 12.72
C SER A 159 -22.51 2.47 11.54
N SER A 160 -22.09 3.74 11.61
CA SER A 160 -22.40 4.80 10.65
C SER A 160 -21.17 5.53 10.10
N LYS A 161 -19.98 4.94 10.24
CA LYS A 161 -18.71 5.55 9.80
C LYS A 161 -18.59 5.50 8.27
N ASN A 162 -18.07 6.57 7.68
CA ASN A 162 -17.94 6.77 6.22
C ASN A 162 -19.28 6.53 5.48
N ASN A 163 -19.37 5.48 4.66
CA ASN A 163 -20.58 5.17 3.90
C ASN A 163 -21.53 4.17 4.59
N LEU A 164 -21.18 3.65 5.78
CA LEU A 164 -22.02 2.68 6.51
C LEU A 164 -23.36 3.28 6.95
N LYS A 165 -24.46 2.54 6.76
CA LYS A 165 -25.84 3.03 6.92
C LYS A 165 -26.46 2.60 8.26
N ASN A 166 -25.77 2.90 9.37
CA ASN A 166 -26.21 2.52 10.72
C ASN A 166 -26.50 1.00 10.81
N ILE A 167 -25.52 0.19 10.41
CA ILE A 167 -25.66 -1.27 10.34
C ILE A 167 -25.40 -1.95 11.68
N ASP A 168 -26.08 -3.07 11.91
CA ASP A 168 -25.85 -3.99 13.02
C ASP A 168 -25.27 -5.29 12.45
N VAL A 169 -24.12 -5.73 12.94
CA VAL A 169 -23.38 -6.90 12.43
C VAL A 169 -22.99 -7.82 13.58
N ASP A 170 -23.10 -9.13 13.39
CA ASP A 170 -22.70 -10.15 14.34
C ASP A 170 -21.52 -10.98 13.82
N PHE A 171 -20.43 -11.07 14.59
CA PHE A 171 -19.32 -11.99 14.32
C PHE A 171 -19.38 -13.17 15.29
N ARG A 172 -19.26 -14.40 14.78
CA ARG A 172 -19.21 -15.59 15.62
C ARG A 172 -17.83 -15.73 16.27
N LEU A 173 -17.81 -15.88 17.59
CA LEU A 173 -16.58 -16.17 18.31
C LEU A 173 -16.24 -17.66 18.16
N ASN A 174 -14.94 -17.98 18.16
CA ASN A 174 -14.43 -19.35 17.95
C ASN A 174 -14.81 -19.93 16.58
N ALA A 175 -14.86 -19.07 15.57
CA ALA A 175 -15.26 -19.43 14.22
C ALA A 175 -14.44 -18.65 13.19
N PHE A 176 -14.45 -19.17 11.96
CA PHE A 176 -13.89 -18.50 10.79
C PHE A 176 -14.95 -17.57 10.15
N ASN A 177 -14.78 -16.26 10.31
CA ASN A 177 -15.69 -15.25 9.79
C ASN A 177 -15.12 -14.59 8.53
N VAL A 178 -15.94 -14.45 7.48
CA VAL A 178 -15.56 -13.77 6.24
C VAL A 178 -16.46 -12.58 5.98
N VAL A 179 -15.87 -11.40 5.76
CA VAL A 179 -16.54 -10.18 5.33
C VAL A 179 -16.33 -10.00 3.84
N THR A 180 -17.42 -10.01 3.09
CA THR A 180 -17.40 -9.93 1.63
C THR A 180 -18.32 -8.82 1.11
N GLY A 181 -18.40 -8.66 -0.21
CA GLY A 181 -19.15 -7.59 -0.86
C GLY A 181 -18.32 -6.77 -1.84
N VAL A 182 -18.96 -5.99 -2.71
CA VAL A 182 -18.27 -5.28 -3.81
C VAL A 182 -17.23 -4.24 -3.33
N SER A 183 -16.32 -3.81 -4.22
CA SER A 183 -15.34 -2.75 -3.89
C SER A 183 -16.07 -1.47 -3.47
N GLY A 184 -15.60 -0.81 -2.41
CA GLY A 184 -16.25 0.38 -1.86
C GLY A 184 -17.52 0.12 -1.05
N ALA A 185 -17.92 -1.13 -0.78
CA ALA A 185 -19.11 -1.45 0.02
C ALA A 185 -19.00 -1.11 1.51
N GLY A 186 -17.80 -0.79 2.02
CA GLY A 186 -17.57 -0.43 3.43
C GLY A 186 -16.89 -1.50 4.29
N LYS A 187 -16.37 -2.59 3.69
CA LYS A 187 -15.72 -3.72 4.39
C LYS A 187 -14.56 -3.28 5.30
N SER A 188 -13.56 -2.58 4.74
CA SER A 188 -12.40 -2.11 5.48
C SER A 188 -12.79 -1.08 6.55
N THR A 189 -13.80 -0.25 6.29
CA THR A 189 -14.33 0.68 7.29
C THR A 189 -14.95 -0.06 8.48
N LEU A 190 -15.78 -1.07 8.25
CA LEU A 190 -16.38 -1.89 9.31
C LEU A 190 -15.30 -2.60 10.14
N VAL A 191 -14.36 -3.29 9.49
CA VAL A 191 -13.42 -4.17 10.18
C VAL A 191 -12.24 -3.40 10.78
N HIS A 192 -11.60 -2.49 10.04
CA HIS A 192 -10.40 -1.78 10.53
C HIS A 192 -10.74 -0.49 11.27
N GLU A 193 -11.59 0.36 10.69
CA GLU A 193 -11.83 1.71 11.23
C GLU A 193 -12.84 1.73 12.38
N VAL A 194 -13.75 0.76 12.44
CA VAL A 194 -14.74 0.61 13.52
C VAL A 194 -14.29 -0.47 14.50
N LEU A 195 -14.30 -1.75 14.09
CA LEU A 195 -14.07 -2.87 15.00
C LEU A 195 -12.65 -2.88 15.60
N ALA A 196 -11.61 -2.88 14.75
CA ALA A 196 -10.23 -2.96 15.23
C ALA A 196 -9.79 -1.72 16.03
N THR A 197 -10.29 -0.53 15.65
CA THR A 197 -9.98 0.73 16.34
C THR A 197 -10.65 0.81 17.71
N TYR A 198 -11.93 0.44 17.80
CA TYR A 198 -12.64 0.37 19.08
C TYR A 198 -11.97 -0.61 20.03
N LEU A 199 -11.70 -1.83 19.59
CA LEU A 199 -11.20 -2.85 20.49
C LEU A 199 -9.74 -2.61 20.94
N LYS A 200 -8.93 -1.89 20.14
CA LYS A 200 -7.57 -1.45 20.53
C LYS A 200 -7.59 -0.30 21.54
N SER A 201 -8.46 0.68 21.34
CA SER A 201 -8.50 1.91 22.16
C SER A 201 -9.46 1.84 23.35
N ARG A 202 -10.41 0.88 23.32
CA ARG A 202 -11.59 0.79 24.19
C ARG A 202 -12.41 2.09 24.27
N LYS A 203 -12.21 3.01 23.31
CA LYS A 203 -12.96 4.27 23.20
C LYS A 203 -13.98 4.13 22.08
N PHE A 204 -15.22 4.50 22.38
CA PHE A 204 -16.27 4.60 21.38
C PHE A 204 -15.99 5.76 20.43
N ASP A 205 -16.02 5.46 19.13
CA ASP A 205 -16.15 6.46 18.09
C ASP A 205 -17.61 6.93 18.05
N ALA A 206 -17.88 8.22 17.81
CA ALA A 206 -19.24 8.77 17.73
C ALA A 206 -20.11 8.10 16.64
N HIS A 207 -19.46 7.37 15.73
CA HIS A 207 -20.05 6.67 14.59
C HIS A 207 -20.39 5.19 14.85
N CYS A 208 -20.43 4.72 16.10
CA CYS A 208 -20.87 3.38 16.46
C CYS A 208 -21.61 3.40 17.82
N LYS A 209 -22.78 2.76 17.92
CA LYS A 209 -23.61 2.81 19.14
C LYS A 209 -23.06 1.93 20.26
N SER A 210 -22.81 0.65 19.97
CA SER A 210 -22.20 -0.27 20.93
C SER A 210 -21.42 -1.37 20.22
N ILE A 211 -20.41 -1.92 20.91
CA ILE A 211 -19.71 -3.13 20.49
C ILE A 211 -19.65 -4.04 21.73
N GLU A 212 -20.31 -5.18 21.65
CA GLU A 212 -20.56 -6.09 22.77
C GLU A 212 -20.01 -7.48 22.43
N SER A 213 -19.25 -8.08 23.34
CA SER A 213 -18.66 -9.41 23.15
C SER A 213 -19.12 -10.33 24.28
N THR A 214 -19.62 -11.53 23.94
CA THR A 214 -20.04 -12.51 24.96
C THR A 214 -18.87 -13.21 25.63
N LYS A 215 -17.69 -13.23 25.00
CA LYS A 215 -16.43 -13.78 25.54
C LYS A 215 -15.37 -12.68 25.59
N PRO A 216 -14.54 -12.61 26.64
CA PRO A 216 -13.47 -11.62 26.71
C PRO A 216 -12.39 -11.89 25.65
N ILE A 217 -12.11 -10.88 24.82
CA ILE A 217 -11.03 -10.92 23.83
C ILE A 217 -9.74 -10.40 24.48
N SER A 218 -8.71 -11.24 24.51
CA SER A 218 -7.44 -11.01 25.21
C SER A 218 -6.52 -10.08 24.40
N ARG A 219 -6.36 -10.36 23.10
CA ARG A 219 -5.53 -9.57 22.19
C ARG A 219 -6.14 -9.53 20.80
N ILE A 220 -5.84 -8.45 20.08
CA ILE A 220 -6.17 -8.29 18.67
C ILE A 220 -4.91 -8.27 17.84
N ILE A 221 -4.91 -9.11 16.81
CA ILE A 221 -3.81 -9.31 15.90
C ILE A 221 -4.33 -8.96 14.51
N ALA A 222 -4.01 -7.74 14.06
CA ALA A 222 -4.36 -7.29 12.72
C ALA A 222 -3.17 -7.49 11.79
N ILE A 223 -3.36 -8.27 10.74
CA ILE A 223 -2.33 -8.64 9.77
C ILE A 223 -2.74 -8.07 8.40
N ASP A 224 -2.09 -6.97 8.03
CA ASP A 224 -2.29 -6.27 6.76
C ASP A 224 -1.14 -6.54 5.77
N GLN A 225 -1.34 -6.11 4.52
CA GLN A 225 -0.34 -6.18 3.45
C GLN A 225 0.76 -5.10 3.54
N SER A 226 0.78 -4.30 4.63
CA SER A 226 1.81 -3.28 4.78
C SER A 226 3.21 -3.93 4.86
N PRO A 227 4.28 -3.28 4.37
CA PRO A 227 5.61 -3.86 4.47
C PRO A 227 5.98 -4.18 5.93
N ILE A 228 6.54 -5.37 6.19
CA ILE A 228 7.01 -5.77 7.54
C ILE A 228 8.07 -4.84 8.13
N GLY A 229 8.72 -4.04 7.27
CA GLY A 229 9.51 -2.89 7.69
C GLY A 229 9.85 -2.00 6.50
N ARG A 230 10.04 -0.71 6.80
CA ARG A 230 10.30 0.33 5.78
C ARG A 230 11.79 0.57 5.52
N THR A 231 12.65 -0.28 6.05
CA THR A 231 14.11 -0.14 5.89
C THR A 231 14.72 -1.47 5.47
N PRO A 232 15.87 -1.46 4.77
CA PRO A 232 16.58 -2.70 4.40
C PRO A 232 17.11 -3.52 5.58
N ARG A 233 17.02 -2.99 6.80
CA ARG A 233 17.42 -3.68 8.02
C ARG A 233 16.32 -4.58 8.58
N SER A 234 15.08 -4.35 8.15
CA SER A 234 14.01 -5.32 8.34
C SER A 234 14.16 -6.39 7.25
N ASN A 235 13.95 -7.64 7.66
CA ASN A 235 13.91 -8.83 6.82
C ASN A 235 13.12 -9.93 7.56
N PRO A 236 12.76 -11.04 6.88
CA PRO A 236 12.04 -12.15 7.49
C PRO A 236 12.64 -12.62 8.82
N ALA A 237 13.96 -12.84 8.88
CA ALA A 237 14.60 -13.33 10.10
C ALA A 237 14.54 -12.35 11.28
N THR A 238 14.63 -11.04 11.04
CA THR A 238 14.48 -10.04 12.11
C THR A 238 13.04 -9.88 12.58
N TYR A 239 12.07 -10.06 11.69
CA TYR A 239 10.66 -9.85 12.01
C TYR A 239 10.07 -11.02 12.81
N THR A 240 10.47 -12.25 12.48
CA THR A 240 10.04 -13.47 13.19
C THR A 240 10.84 -13.76 14.46
N ASP A 241 11.67 -12.83 14.93
CA ASP A 241 12.63 -12.98 16.04
C ASP A 241 13.69 -14.09 15.84
N MET A 242 13.66 -14.84 14.75
CA MET A 242 14.60 -15.91 14.43
C MET A 242 16.07 -15.45 14.43
N PHE A 243 16.32 -14.22 13.98
CA PHE A 243 17.67 -13.66 13.97
C PHE A 243 18.26 -13.48 15.37
N ALA A 244 17.42 -13.37 16.42
CA ALA A 244 17.92 -13.38 17.79
C ALA A 244 18.52 -14.75 18.17
N HIS A 245 17.81 -15.82 17.85
CA HIS A 245 18.27 -17.20 18.11
C HIS A 245 19.54 -17.52 17.30
N ILE A 246 19.59 -17.15 16.02
CA ILE A 246 20.79 -17.33 15.18
C ILE A 246 22.00 -16.60 15.79
N ARG A 247 21.84 -15.37 16.27
CA ARG A 247 22.94 -14.62 16.91
C ARG A 247 23.41 -15.24 18.22
N ASP A 248 22.51 -15.87 18.97
CA ASP A 248 22.87 -16.57 20.21
C ASP A 248 23.72 -17.82 19.89
N ILE A 249 23.41 -18.55 18.81
CA ILE A 249 24.23 -19.67 18.32
C ILE A 249 25.65 -19.18 17.98
N PHE A 250 25.77 -18.14 17.16
CA PHE A 250 27.09 -17.60 16.77
C PHE A 250 27.89 -17.07 17.96
N ALA A 251 27.23 -16.45 18.95
CA ALA A 251 27.89 -16.00 20.18
C ALA A 251 28.33 -17.17 21.09
N GLY A 252 27.68 -18.33 20.97
CA GLY A 252 28.00 -19.54 21.73
C GLY A 252 29.27 -20.27 21.26
N LEU A 253 29.74 -19.99 20.04
CA LEU A 253 30.86 -20.70 19.42
C LEU A 253 32.19 -20.52 20.17
N PRO A 254 33.08 -21.54 20.19
CA PRO A 254 34.37 -21.45 20.87
C PRO A 254 35.23 -20.26 20.40
N GLU A 255 35.29 -20.02 19.08
CA GLU A 255 36.03 -18.89 18.51
C GLU A 255 35.45 -17.54 18.95
N SER A 256 34.13 -17.41 18.96
CA SER A 256 33.44 -16.21 19.45
C SER A 256 33.75 -15.96 20.92
N LYS A 257 33.71 -17.00 21.77
CA LYS A 257 34.05 -16.90 23.19
C LYS A 257 35.50 -16.47 23.39
N LYS A 258 36.45 -17.05 22.63
CA LYS A 258 37.87 -16.68 22.69
C LYS A 258 38.11 -15.21 22.32
N ARG A 259 37.36 -14.69 21.34
CA ARG A 259 37.43 -13.28 20.91
C ARG A 259 36.55 -12.32 21.73
N GLY A 260 35.84 -12.82 22.74
CA GLY A 260 34.92 -12.03 23.57
C GLY A 260 33.66 -11.53 22.84
N TYR A 261 33.32 -12.14 21.70
CA TYR A 261 32.17 -11.75 20.89
C TYR A 261 30.87 -12.22 21.53
N LYS A 262 29.96 -11.26 21.78
CA LYS A 262 28.60 -11.50 22.28
C LYS A 262 27.59 -11.41 21.13
N LYS A 263 26.32 -11.77 21.39
CA LYS A 263 25.21 -11.67 20.41
C LYS A 263 25.04 -10.29 19.75
N GLY A 264 25.56 -9.24 20.38
CA GLY A 264 25.57 -7.88 19.83
C GLY A 264 26.53 -7.71 18.65
N ARG A 265 27.65 -8.44 18.61
CA ARG A 265 28.63 -8.43 17.50
C ARG A 265 27.99 -8.91 16.20
N PHE A 266 27.18 -9.97 16.29
CA PHE A 266 26.48 -10.57 15.14
C PHE A 266 25.18 -9.83 14.77
N SER A 267 24.95 -8.62 15.29
CA SER A 267 23.80 -7.79 14.92
C SER A 267 24.23 -6.70 13.95
N PHE A 268 23.69 -6.70 12.73
CA PHE A 268 23.92 -5.62 11.77
C PHE A 268 23.26 -4.30 12.20
N ASN A 269 22.40 -4.30 13.22
CA ASN A 269 21.79 -3.09 13.78
C ASN A 269 22.73 -2.35 14.76
N ASN A 270 23.62 -3.08 15.43
CA ASN A 270 24.45 -2.56 16.52
C ASN A 270 25.86 -2.21 16.04
N GLN A 271 26.46 -1.17 16.63
CA GLN A 271 27.88 -0.90 16.43
C GLN A 271 28.72 -2.06 16.98
N GLY A 272 29.84 -2.34 16.31
CA GLY A 272 30.77 -3.42 16.67
C GLY A 272 31.07 -4.34 15.51
N GLY A 273 30.12 -5.18 15.08
CA GLY A 273 30.35 -6.15 14.00
C GLY A 273 29.70 -5.80 12.65
N ARG A 274 28.87 -4.76 12.60
CA ARG A 274 28.27 -4.29 11.36
C ARG A 274 29.30 -3.55 10.49
N CYS A 275 29.02 -3.43 9.19
CA CYS A 275 29.71 -2.50 8.32
C CYS A 275 29.32 -1.07 8.69
N GLU A 276 30.28 -0.23 9.09
CA GLU A 276 29.99 1.15 9.52
C GLU A 276 29.61 2.08 8.35
N THR A 277 30.13 1.86 7.14
CA THR A 277 29.83 2.67 5.95
C THR A 277 28.35 2.69 5.60
N CYS A 278 27.73 1.51 5.52
CA CYS A 278 26.28 1.39 5.32
C CYS A 278 25.50 1.30 6.64
N GLN A 279 26.20 1.39 7.77
CA GLN A 279 25.67 1.15 9.11
C GLN A 279 24.86 -0.17 9.20
N GLY A 280 25.32 -1.22 8.53
CA GLY A 280 24.68 -2.54 8.49
C GLY A 280 23.44 -2.68 7.61
N ALA A 281 23.08 -1.69 6.80
CA ALA A 281 22.01 -1.83 5.82
C ALA A 281 22.41 -2.71 4.60
N GLY A 282 23.72 -2.80 4.30
CA GLY A 282 24.25 -3.43 3.09
C GLY A 282 24.04 -2.60 1.82
N ARG A 283 23.23 -1.55 1.89
CA ARG A 283 22.95 -0.60 0.81
C ARG A 283 23.00 0.83 1.34
N ILE A 284 23.29 1.77 0.45
CA ILE A 284 23.33 3.21 0.74
C ILE A 284 22.16 3.85 -0.03
N HIS A 285 21.35 4.62 0.67
CA HIS A 285 20.28 5.41 0.05
C HIS A 285 20.87 6.73 -0.43
N LEU A 286 20.76 7.00 -1.73
CA LEU A 286 21.07 8.29 -2.30
C LEU A 286 19.76 9.00 -2.64
N GLY A 287 19.46 10.04 -1.87
CA GLY A 287 18.37 10.95 -2.19
C GLY A 287 18.74 11.78 -3.41
N MET A 288 17.92 11.73 -4.46
CA MET A 288 18.09 12.54 -5.65
C MET A 288 16.98 13.60 -5.72
N HIS A 289 17.33 14.81 -6.15
CA HIS A 289 16.42 15.97 -6.12
C HIS A 289 15.22 15.86 -7.09
N PHE A 290 15.29 14.98 -8.11
CA PHE A 290 14.30 14.89 -9.19
C PHE A 290 13.86 13.47 -9.57
N LEU A 291 14.69 12.47 -9.26
CA LEU A 291 14.36 11.05 -9.35
C LEU A 291 14.24 10.56 -7.91
N GLY A 292 13.21 9.77 -7.56
CA GLY A 292 13.12 9.30 -6.18
C GLY A 292 14.31 8.42 -5.79
N ASP A 293 14.51 8.27 -4.48
CA ASP A 293 15.68 7.66 -3.86
C ASP A 293 16.14 6.37 -4.56
N VAL A 294 17.46 6.28 -4.79
CA VAL A 294 18.09 5.10 -5.38
C VAL A 294 18.95 4.42 -4.32
N GLU A 295 18.76 3.11 -4.19
CA GLU A 295 19.61 2.27 -3.34
C GLU A 295 20.79 1.72 -4.16
N ILE A 296 22.01 1.93 -3.67
CA ILE A 296 23.22 1.33 -4.23
C ILE A 296 23.78 0.33 -3.24
N VAL A 297 24.30 -0.80 -3.73
CA VAL A 297 25.02 -1.78 -2.89
C VAL A 297 26.24 -1.10 -2.27
N CYS A 298 26.43 -1.28 -0.96
CA CYS A 298 27.57 -0.72 -0.26
C CYS A 298 28.87 -1.26 -0.84
N ALA A 299 29.78 -0.37 -1.27
CA ALA A 299 31.05 -0.76 -1.87
C ALA A 299 31.94 -1.53 -0.89
N ASP A 300 31.95 -1.13 0.39
CA ASP A 300 32.90 -1.64 1.37
C ASP A 300 32.56 -3.07 1.81
N CYS A 301 31.31 -3.31 2.21
CA CYS A 301 30.89 -4.67 2.59
C CYS A 301 30.33 -5.48 1.42
N LYS A 302 30.23 -4.91 0.22
CA LYS A 302 29.63 -5.56 -0.97
C LYS A 302 28.26 -6.16 -0.69
N GLY A 303 27.45 -5.47 0.12
CA GLY A 303 26.11 -5.94 0.52
C GLY A 303 26.06 -6.87 1.73
N LYS A 304 27.21 -7.33 2.27
CA LYS A 304 27.26 -8.34 3.35
C LYS A 304 26.81 -7.84 4.72
N ARG A 305 26.66 -6.53 4.92
CA ARG A 305 26.19 -5.87 6.17
C ARG A 305 27.12 -5.94 7.38
N PHE A 306 28.14 -6.79 7.36
CA PHE A 306 29.10 -6.96 8.46
C PHE A 306 30.53 -6.57 8.06
N ASN A 307 31.39 -6.33 9.05
CA ASN A 307 32.83 -6.20 8.84
C ASN A 307 33.50 -7.58 8.68
N GLU A 308 34.71 -7.61 8.14
CA GLU A 308 35.42 -8.86 7.80
C GLU A 308 35.66 -9.74 9.03
N GLU A 309 36.11 -9.14 10.14
CA GLU A 309 36.38 -9.83 11.42
C GLU A 309 35.15 -10.59 11.96
N THR A 310 33.93 -10.08 11.73
CA THR A 310 32.69 -10.76 12.14
C THR A 310 32.34 -11.91 11.19
N LEU A 311 32.69 -11.79 9.92
CA LEU A 311 32.47 -12.80 8.89
C LEU A 311 33.47 -13.96 8.94
N GLU A 312 34.54 -13.85 9.73
CA GLU A 312 35.48 -14.95 10.00
C GLU A 312 34.85 -16.07 10.84
N ILE A 313 33.91 -15.75 11.72
CA ILE A 313 33.24 -16.73 12.58
C ILE A 313 32.27 -17.55 11.73
N ARG A 314 32.42 -18.88 11.76
CA ARG A 314 31.62 -19.82 10.97
C ARG A 314 30.89 -20.82 11.86
N TYR A 315 29.61 -21.03 11.59
CA TYR A 315 28.80 -22.13 12.12
C TYR A 315 28.55 -23.11 10.98
N ARG A 316 28.87 -24.40 11.16
CA ARG A 316 28.73 -25.44 10.12
C ARG A 316 29.27 -25.01 8.75
N GLY A 317 30.44 -24.36 8.75
CA GLY A 317 31.12 -23.88 7.54
C GLY A 317 30.60 -22.56 6.95
N LYS A 318 29.48 -22.00 7.42
CA LYS A 318 28.91 -20.73 6.93
C LYS A 318 29.06 -19.59 7.94
N ASN A 319 29.39 -18.39 7.49
CA ASN A 319 29.38 -17.20 8.32
C ASN A 319 27.95 -16.61 8.47
N ILE A 320 27.79 -15.62 9.35
CA ILE A 320 26.48 -15.02 9.68
C ILE A 320 25.76 -14.43 8.45
N TYR A 321 26.50 -13.91 7.47
CA TYR A 321 25.90 -13.39 6.23
C TYR A 321 25.48 -14.53 5.30
N GLU A 322 26.33 -15.54 5.12
CA GLU A 322 26.02 -16.72 4.30
C GLU A 322 24.79 -17.47 4.84
N VAL A 323 24.59 -17.49 6.17
CA VAL A 323 23.36 -17.99 6.80
C VAL A 323 22.15 -17.11 6.46
N LEU A 324 22.31 -15.78 6.52
CA LEU A 324 21.23 -14.85 6.13
C LEU A 324 20.91 -14.89 4.63
N ASP A 325 21.81 -15.42 3.80
CA ASP A 325 21.61 -15.53 2.36
C ASP A 325 20.94 -16.85 1.95
N LEU A 326 20.75 -17.79 2.88
CA LEU A 326 19.96 -19.01 2.68
C LEU A 326 18.48 -18.66 2.49
N SER A 327 17.81 -19.43 1.62
CA SER A 327 16.34 -19.51 1.63
C SER A 327 15.82 -20.10 2.94
N VAL A 328 14.55 -19.87 3.27
CA VAL A 328 13.90 -20.47 4.44
C VAL A 328 13.94 -22.00 4.37
N GLU A 329 13.73 -22.61 3.20
CA GLU A 329 13.85 -24.06 3.00
C GLU A 329 15.27 -24.58 3.27
N GLU A 330 16.29 -23.95 2.67
CA GLU A 330 17.70 -24.32 2.93
C GLU A 330 18.08 -24.11 4.40
N ALA A 331 17.56 -23.05 5.03
CA ALA A 331 17.75 -22.80 6.44
C ALA A 331 17.09 -23.88 7.31
N GLY A 332 15.93 -24.42 6.87
CA GLY A 332 15.23 -25.53 7.52
C GLY A 332 16.15 -26.73 7.69
N THR A 333 16.75 -27.17 6.57
CA THR A 333 17.75 -28.25 6.56
C THR A 333 19.02 -27.88 7.34
N PHE A 334 19.49 -26.64 7.23
CA PHE A 334 20.73 -26.21 7.90
C PHE A 334 20.61 -26.19 9.43
N PHE A 335 19.41 -25.87 9.96
CA PHE A 335 19.11 -25.74 11.38
C PHE A 335 18.25 -26.89 11.95
N GLU A 336 18.21 -28.07 11.32
CA GLU A 336 17.40 -29.23 11.77
C GLU A 336 17.58 -29.58 13.27
N GLU A 337 18.78 -29.36 13.82
CA GLU A 337 19.11 -29.64 15.23
C GLU A 337 18.80 -28.48 16.20
N GLU A 338 18.21 -27.37 15.73
CA GLU A 338 17.99 -26.15 16.53
C GLU A 338 16.48 -25.85 16.67
N PRO A 339 15.77 -26.47 17.65
CA PRO A 339 14.30 -26.47 17.70
C PRO A 339 13.64 -25.09 17.73
N LYS A 340 14.32 -24.10 18.31
CA LYS A 340 13.82 -22.70 18.38
C LYS A 340 13.80 -22.02 17.02
N VAL A 341 14.69 -22.42 16.11
CA VAL A 341 14.80 -21.88 14.75
C VAL A 341 13.86 -22.68 13.83
N THR A 342 13.92 -24.01 13.88
CA THR A 342 13.11 -24.92 13.05
C THR A 342 11.62 -24.64 13.19
N ARG A 343 11.11 -24.42 14.41
CA ARG A 343 9.70 -24.10 14.65
C ARG A 343 9.22 -22.86 13.88
N ILE A 344 10.08 -21.86 13.68
CA ILE A 344 9.74 -20.64 12.93
C ILE A 344 9.85 -20.91 11.41
N LEU A 345 10.88 -21.63 10.99
CA LEU A 345 11.10 -22.00 9.60
C LEU A 345 9.96 -22.86 9.06
N ASP A 346 9.48 -23.83 9.83
CA ASP A 346 8.37 -24.71 9.46
C ASP A 346 7.09 -23.91 9.15
N GLN A 347 6.80 -22.87 9.95
CA GLN A 347 5.65 -21.99 9.72
C GLN A 347 5.81 -21.15 8.44
N LEU A 348 7.02 -20.67 8.16
CA LEU A 348 7.32 -19.93 6.94
C LEU A 348 7.25 -20.84 5.69
N ILE A 349 7.71 -22.09 5.78
CA ILE A 349 7.62 -23.08 4.70
C ILE A 349 6.16 -23.44 4.46
N HIS A 350 5.40 -23.71 5.53
CA HIS A 350 3.99 -24.06 5.44
C HIS A 350 3.15 -22.96 4.78
N LEU A 351 3.46 -21.68 5.03
CA LEU A 351 2.79 -20.54 4.42
C LEU A 351 3.35 -20.13 3.04
N ASP A 352 3.99 -21.06 2.31
CA ASP A 352 4.53 -20.85 0.96
C ASP A 352 5.42 -19.59 0.83
N VAL A 353 6.26 -19.35 1.82
CA VAL A 353 7.35 -18.35 1.76
C VAL A 353 8.72 -18.99 1.98
N GLY A 354 8.81 -20.30 1.78
CA GLY A 354 10.02 -21.12 1.89
C GLY A 354 11.17 -20.68 0.99
N TYR A 355 10.85 -20.07 -0.15
CA TYR A 355 11.85 -19.58 -1.11
C TYR A 355 12.54 -18.27 -0.71
N LEU A 356 11.97 -17.51 0.21
CA LEU A 356 12.52 -16.21 0.60
C LEU A 356 13.86 -16.38 1.31
N LYS A 357 14.80 -15.48 1.06
CA LYS A 357 16.04 -15.46 1.83
C LYS A 357 15.81 -14.90 3.22
N LEU A 358 16.46 -15.48 4.24
CA LEU A 358 16.34 -15.06 5.63
C LEU A 358 16.62 -13.55 5.83
N GLY A 359 17.64 -13.05 5.14
CA GLY A 359 18.11 -11.67 5.17
C GLY A 359 17.54 -10.77 4.08
N GLN A 360 16.58 -11.24 3.27
CA GLN A 360 15.98 -10.48 2.17
C GLN A 360 15.38 -9.16 2.69
N PRO A 361 15.76 -7.99 2.14
CA PRO A 361 15.22 -6.71 2.61
C PRO A 361 13.69 -6.66 2.52
N SER A 362 13.03 -6.21 3.57
CA SER A 362 11.56 -6.07 3.60
C SER A 362 11.01 -5.11 2.55
N THR A 363 11.83 -4.18 2.05
CA THR A 363 11.48 -3.26 0.95
C THR A 363 11.38 -3.95 -0.40
N THR A 364 11.82 -5.21 -0.50
CA THR A 364 11.78 -6.01 -1.73
C THR A 364 10.72 -7.11 -1.70
N LEU A 365 10.00 -7.27 -0.58
CA LEU A 365 8.92 -8.24 -0.46
C LEU A 365 7.64 -7.70 -1.10
N SER A 366 6.85 -8.59 -1.71
CA SER A 366 5.48 -8.28 -2.13
C SER A 366 4.55 -8.08 -0.92
N GLY A 367 3.39 -7.47 -1.13
CA GLY A 367 2.39 -7.27 -0.07
C GLY A 367 1.95 -8.61 0.55
N GLY A 368 1.69 -9.61 -0.29
CA GLY A 368 1.32 -10.97 0.14
C GLY A 368 2.45 -11.69 0.87
N GLU A 369 3.70 -11.62 0.37
CA GLU A 369 4.87 -12.19 1.07
C GLU A 369 5.05 -11.57 2.47
N ALA A 370 4.96 -10.24 2.56
CA ALA A 370 5.04 -9.52 3.83
C ALA A 370 3.94 -9.96 4.79
N GLN A 371 2.70 -10.10 4.30
CA GLN A 371 1.56 -10.55 5.09
C GLN A 371 1.74 -11.99 5.62
N ARG A 372 2.23 -12.91 4.78
CA ARG A 372 2.49 -14.30 5.19
C ARG A 372 3.63 -14.42 6.19
N VAL A 373 4.68 -13.60 6.07
CA VAL A 373 5.72 -13.50 7.10
C VAL A 373 5.16 -12.99 8.43
N LYS A 374 4.21 -12.05 8.41
CA LYS A 374 3.51 -11.61 9.64
C LYS A 374 2.67 -12.71 10.26
N LEU A 375 1.92 -13.43 9.43
CA LEU A 375 1.10 -14.55 9.86
C LEU A 375 1.96 -15.64 10.51
N ALA A 376 3.05 -16.04 9.84
CA ALA A 376 4.03 -16.99 10.38
C ALA A 376 4.56 -16.54 11.76
N SER A 377 4.83 -15.24 11.92
CA SER A 377 5.35 -14.68 13.17
C SER A 377 4.36 -14.74 14.34
N GLU A 378 3.06 -14.83 14.08
CA GLU A 378 2.04 -14.97 15.13
C GLU A 378 1.68 -16.43 15.37
N LEU A 379 1.67 -17.28 14.33
CA LEU A 379 1.37 -18.72 14.46
C LEU A 379 2.33 -19.47 15.40
N TYR A 380 3.62 -19.11 15.44
CA TYR A 380 4.56 -19.82 16.32
C TYR A 380 4.46 -19.35 17.79
N LYS A 381 3.89 -18.17 18.06
CA LYS A 381 3.76 -17.62 19.41
C LYS A 381 2.60 -18.32 20.13
N THR A 382 2.89 -18.96 21.26
CA THR A 382 1.82 -19.47 22.14
C THR A 382 1.08 -18.31 22.78
N SER A 383 -0.12 -18.00 22.29
CA SER A 383 -1.01 -17.03 22.90
C SER A 383 -1.88 -17.69 23.96
N LYS A 384 -1.88 -17.15 25.20
CA LYS A 384 -2.82 -17.55 26.24
C LYS A 384 -4.10 -16.72 26.13
N GLY A 385 -5.26 -17.37 26.24
CA GLY A 385 -6.57 -16.71 26.17
C GLY A 385 -7.10 -16.54 24.75
N HIS A 386 -8.38 -16.19 24.62
CA HIS A 386 -9.09 -16.04 23.35
C HIS A 386 -8.65 -14.77 22.60
N ASN A 387 -8.10 -14.91 21.39
CA ASN A 387 -7.62 -13.79 20.58
C ASN A 387 -8.44 -13.61 19.30
N LEU A 388 -8.45 -12.38 18.78
CA LEU A 388 -9.11 -12.02 17.53
C LEU A 388 -8.07 -11.69 16.47
N TYR A 389 -8.05 -12.47 15.39
CA TYR A 389 -7.21 -12.26 14.22
C TYR A 389 -8.01 -11.57 13.13
N ILE A 390 -7.45 -10.52 12.54
CA ILE A 390 -8.06 -9.76 11.44
C ILE A 390 -7.08 -9.77 10.26
N LEU A 391 -7.50 -10.30 9.11
CA LEU A 391 -6.70 -10.32 7.89
C LEU A 391 -7.44 -9.60 6.75
N ASP A 392 -6.70 -8.80 5.99
CA ASP A 392 -7.22 -8.06 4.84
C ASP A 392 -6.66 -8.69 3.54
N GLU A 393 -7.55 -9.26 2.73
CA GLU A 393 -7.25 -9.93 1.44
C GLU A 393 -5.98 -10.81 1.47
N PRO A 394 -5.93 -11.88 2.29
CA PRO A 394 -4.73 -12.71 2.47
C PRO A 394 -4.36 -13.60 1.28
N THR A 395 -5.25 -13.71 0.29
CA THR A 395 -5.09 -14.44 -0.97
C THR A 395 -4.28 -13.68 -2.02
N VAL A 396 -3.99 -12.40 -1.78
CA VAL A 396 -3.24 -11.55 -2.73
C VAL A 396 -1.85 -12.13 -3.03
N GLY A 397 -1.57 -12.34 -4.31
CA GLY A 397 -0.32 -12.93 -4.79
C GLY A 397 -0.14 -14.42 -4.50
N LEU A 398 -1.21 -15.15 -4.16
CA LEU A 398 -1.22 -16.60 -4.00
C LEU A 398 -1.83 -17.28 -5.24
N HIS A 399 -1.23 -18.41 -5.63
CA HIS A 399 -1.87 -19.30 -6.59
C HIS A 399 -2.96 -20.12 -5.88
N LYS A 400 -4.02 -20.53 -6.59
CA LYS A 400 -5.14 -21.30 -6.01
C LYS A 400 -4.69 -22.55 -5.23
N ALA A 401 -3.66 -23.22 -5.72
CA ALA A 401 -3.09 -24.39 -5.04
C ALA A 401 -2.43 -24.06 -3.69
N ASP A 402 -2.04 -22.80 -3.46
CA ASP A 402 -1.40 -22.35 -2.22
C ASP A 402 -2.44 -21.84 -1.20
N ILE A 403 -3.68 -21.57 -1.64
CA ILE A 403 -4.80 -21.14 -0.78
C ILE A 403 -5.12 -22.20 0.27
N SER A 404 -4.97 -23.49 -0.05
CA SER A 404 -5.20 -24.56 0.92
C SER A 404 -4.28 -24.46 2.14
N TYR A 405 -3.01 -24.10 1.94
CA TYR A 405 -2.08 -23.93 3.06
C TYR A 405 -2.43 -22.74 3.94
N LEU A 406 -2.90 -21.65 3.33
CA LEU A 406 -3.43 -20.51 4.08
C LEU A 406 -4.67 -20.90 4.87
N LEU A 407 -5.61 -21.62 4.25
CA LEU A 407 -6.82 -22.12 4.92
C LEU A 407 -6.50 -23.06 6.09
N ASP A 408 -5.55 -23.98 5.92
CA ASP A 408 -5.07 -24.86 6.99
C ASP A 408 -4.52 -24.04 8.16
N ALA A 409 -3.70 -23.02 7.89
CA ALA A 409 -3.17 -22.13 8.92
C ALA A 409 -4.26 -21.32 9.63
N LEU A 410 -5.26 -20.80 8.91
CA LEU A 410 -6.38 -20.06 9.48
C LEU A 410 -7.29 -20.97 10.32
N ASN A 411 -7.58 -22.18 9.84
CA ASN A 411 -8.34 -23.17 10.59
C ASN A 411 -7.61 -23.59 11.88
N ASN A 412 -6.30 -23.81 11.81
CA ASN A 412 -5.49 -24.08 13.00
C ASN A 412 -5.55 -22.95 14.03
N ILE A 413 -5.66 -21.67 13.62
CA ILE A 413 -5.85 -20.56 14.56
C ILE A 413 -7.20 -20.70 15.27
N VAL A 414 -8.27 -20.98 14.52
CA VAL A 414 -9.63 -21.13 15.05
C VAL A 414 -9.72 -22.32 16.01
N ASP A 415 -9.16 -23.46 15.62
CA ASP A 415 -9.16 -24.70 16.42
C ASP A 415 -8.40 -24.55 17.75
N ASN A 416 -7.48 -23.58 17.84
CA ASN A 416 -6.78 -23.21 19.07
C ASN A 416 -7.51 -22.14 19.91
N ASP A 417 -8.85 -22.19 19.95
CA ASP A 417 -9.72 -21.32 20.75
C ASP A 417 -9.60 -19.81 20.38
N ASN A 418 -9.38 -19.48 19.10
CA ASN A 418 -9.35 -18.09 18.64
C ASN A 418 -10.44 -17.80 17.60
N THR A 419 -10.64 -16.52 17.32
CA THR A 419 -11.57 -16.05 16.28
C THR A 419 -10.78 -15.43 15.13
N VAL A 420 -11.16 -15.76 13.89
CA VAL A 420 -10.56 -15.20 12.68
C VAL A 420 -11.63 -14.41 11.92
N ILE A 421 -11.30 -13.18 11.53
CA ILE A 421 -12.09 -12.34 10.62
C ILE A 421 -11.23 -12.04 9.39
N VAL A 422 -11.72 -12.38 8.20
CA VAL A 422 -11.02 -12.11 6.94
C VAL A 422 -11.90 -11.25 6.02
N ILE A 423 -11.32 -10.20 5.44
CA ILE A 423 -11.93 -9.45 4.34
C ILE A 423 -11.50 -10.11 3.03
N GLU A 424 -12.46 -10.56 2.22
CA GLU A 424 -12.11 -11.44 1.09
C GLU A 424 -13.17 -11.50 -0.05
N HIS A 425 -12.70 -11.79 -1.26
CA HIS A 425 -13.45 -11.93 -2.52
C HIS A 425 -13.22 -13.23 -3.29
N ASP A 426 -12.10 -13.91 -3.06
CA ASP A 426 -11.81 -15.28 -3.48
C ASP A 426 -12.86 -16.28 -2.96
N VAL A 427 -13.32 -17.07 -3.92
CA VAL A 427 -14.42 -18.00 -3.74
C VAL A 427 -14.03 -19.16 -2.83
N ASP A 428 -12.76 -19.58 -2.83
CA ASP A 428 -12.30 -20.72 -2.06
C ASP A 428 -12.16 -20.38 -0.57
N ILE A 429 -11.83 -19.12 -0.23
CA ILE A 429 -11.91 -18.63 1.16
C ILE A 429 -13.37 -18.52 1.63
N ILE A 430 -14.25 -17.93 0.82
CA ILE A 430 -15.66 -17.72 1.20
C ILE A 430 -16.38 -19.06 1.43
N LYS A 431 -16.02 -20.12 0.69
CA LYS A 431 -16.60 -21.46 0.85
C LYS A 431 -16.31 -22.09 2.22
N GLU A 432 -15.14 -21.84 2.78
CA GLU A 432 -14.69 -22.42 4.06
C GLU A 432 -15.13 -21.61 5.27
N ALA A 433 -15.79 -20.46 5.05
CA ALA A 433 -16.25 -19.60 6.13
C ALA A 433 -17.34 -20.27 6.98
N ASP A 434 -17.17 -20.26 8.31
CA ASP A 434 -18.20 -20.67 9.26
C ASP A 434 -19.34 -19.64 9.34
N HIS A 435 -18.99 -18.35 9.14
CA HIS A 435 -19.94 -17.24 9.14
C HIS A 435 -19.54 -16.18 8.10
N ILE A 436 -20.52 -15.69 7.35
CA ILE A 436 -20.31 -14.71 6.27
C ILE A 436 -21.16 -13.47 6.54
N ILE A 437 -20.53 -12.30 6.34
CA ILE A 437 -21.16 -10.98 6.37
C ILE A 437 -20.94 -10.35 5.00
N ASP A 438 -22.02 -10.13 4.25
CA ASP A 438 -21.98 -9.52 2.92
C ASP A 438 -22.46 -8.06 2.99
N LEU A 439 -21.60 -7.14 2.56
CA LEU A 439 -21.88 -5.70 2.52
C LEU A 439 -22.16 -5.22 1.10
N GLY A 440 -23.04 -4.23 0.96
CA GLY A 440 -23.42 -3.71 -0.34
C GLY A 440 -24.66 -2.82 -0.26
N PRO A 441 -25.60 -2.92 -1.21
CA PRO A 441 -25.57 -3.76 -2.41
C PRO A 441 -24.56 -3.27 -3.46
N GLU A 442 -24.20 -1.98 -3.48
CA GLU A 442 -23.16 -1.43 -4.37
C GLU A 442 -21.98 -0.83 -3.58
N GLY A 443 -21.05 -0.16 -4.27
CA GLY A 443 -19.97 0.60 -3.64
C GLY A 443 -20.33 2.07 -3.41
N GLY A 444 -19.54 2.77 -2.59
CA GLY A 444 -19.68 4.22 -2.38
C GLY A 444 -20.95 4.58 -1.59
N GLU A 445 -21.63 5.67 -1.94
CA GLU A 445 -22.83 6.14 -1.20
C GLU A 445 -24.03 5.19 -1.28
N LYS A 446 -24.08 4.35 -2.32
CA LYS A 446 -25.09 3.29 -2.53
C LYS A 446 -24.72 1.97 -1.86
N GLY A 447 -23.59 1.94 -1.16
CA GLY A 447 -23.15 0.82 -0.34
C GLY A 447 -23.33 1.10 1.15
N GLY A 448 -22.67 0.27 1.96
CA GLY A 448 -22.65 0.42 3.42
C GLY A 448 -23.86 -0.15 4.13
N GLU A 449 -24.71 -0.92 3.45
CA GLU A 449 -25.79 -1.69 4.04
C GLU A 449 -25.35 -3.14 4.27
N LEU A 450 -25.93 -3.78 5.29
CA LEU A 450 -25.80 -5.23 5.49
C LEU A 450 -26.76 -5.93 4.54
N VAL A 451 -26.24 -6.62 3.53
CA VAL A 451 -27.06 -7.34 2.54
C VAL A 451 -27.55 -8.66 3.12
N VAL A 452 -26.62 -9.44 3.69
CA VAL A 452 -26.95 -10.69 4.37
C VAL A 452 -25.84 -11.08 5.35
N GLN A 453 -26.24 -11.69 6.47
CA GLN A 453 -25.33 -12.38 7.39
C GLN A 453 -25.82 -13.81 7.66
N GLY A 454 -24.92 -14.78 7.72
CA GLY A 454 -25.27 -16.18 7.95
C GLY A 454 -24.23 -17.18 7.47
N ASP A 455 -24.69 -18.37 7.13
CA ASP A 455 -23.87 -19.39 6.48
C ASP A 455 -23.88 -19.23 4.95
N LEU A 456 -23.07 -20.04 4.26
CA LEU A 456 -22.97 -20.05 2.81
C LEU A 456 -24.33 -20.29 2.11
N LYS A 457 -25.19 -21.13 2.70
CA LYS A 457 -26.54 -21.41 2.15
C LYS A 457 -27.39 -20.15 2.13
N LYS A 458 -27.40 -19.40 3.23
CA LYS A 458 -28.15 -18.15 3.35
C LYS A 458 -27.61 -17.08 2.41
N LEU A 459 -26.30 -17.00 2.21
CA LEU A 459 -25.68 -16.11 1.22
C LEU A 459 -26.18 -16.42 -0.21
N MET A 460 -26.12 -17.69 -0.63
CA MET A 460 -26.52 -18.13 -1.98
C MET A 460 -28.03 -18.02 -2.26
N GLN A 461 -28.86 -18.02 -1.22
CA GLN A 461 -30.30 -17.80 -1.32
C GLN A 461 -30.69 -16.31 -1.40
N CYS A 462 -29.78 -15.41 -1.01
CA CYS A 462 -30.03 -13.97 -1.03
C CYS A 462 -29.93 -13.40 -2.45
N ALA A 463 -31.07 -13.08 -3.06
CA ALA A 463 -31.13 -12.52 -4.42
C ALA A 463 -30.41 -11.15 -4.55
N HIS A 464 -30.32 -10.39 -3.46
CA HIS A 464 -29.67 -9.07 -3.42
C HIS A 464 -28.15 -9.14 -3.19
N SER A 465 -27.61 -10.33 -2.87
CA SER A 465 -26.17 -10.54 -2.70
C SER A 465 -25.50 -10.78 -4.04
N HIS A 466 -24.66 -9.84 -4.49
CA HIS A 466 -23.82 -10.06 -5.68
C HIS A 466 -22.85 -11.22 -5.47
N THR A 467 -22.34 -11.38 -4.26
CA THR A 467 -21.46 -12.49 -3.87
C THR A 467 -22.20 -13.83 -3.96
N GLY A 468 -23.39 -13.94 -3.38
CA GLY A 468 -24.24 -15.13 -3.45
C GLY A 468 -24.65 -15.51 -4.87
N ASN A 469 -25.01 -14.52 -5.70
CA ASN A 469 -25.34 -14.73 -7.10
C ASN A 469 -24.14 -15.20 -7.93
N ALA A 470 -22.95 -14.63 -7.69
CA ALA A 470 -21.71 -15.04 -8.37
C ALA A 470 -21.34 -16.48 -8.01
N LEU A 471 -21.41 -16.85 -6.72
CA LEU A 471 -21.21 -18.21 -6.25
C LEU A 471 -22.22 -19.17 -6.90
N LYS A 472 -23.51 -18.83 -6.89
CA LYS A 472 -24.56 -19.66 -7.52
C LYS A 472 -24.34 -19.85 -9.02
N ALA A 473 -23.85 -18.84 -9.73
CA ALA A 473 -23.50 -18.94 -11.15
C ALA A 473 -22.29 -19.87 -11.38
N LEU A 474 -21.27 -19.80 -10.52
CA LEU A 474 -20.13 -20.71 -10.55
C LEU A 474 -20.55 -22.16 -10.26
N PHE A 475 -21.47 -22.39 -9.31
CA PHE A 475 -22.00 -23.72 -9.00
C PHE A 475 -22.90 -24.30 -10.10
N ASN A 476 -23.60 -23.44 -10.85
CA ASN A 476 -24.50 -23.87 -11.93
C ASN A 476 -23.81 -24.03 -13.29
N GLN A 477 -22.56 -23.58 -13.45
CA GLN A 477 -21.82 -23.67 -14.71
C GLN A 477 -20.64 -24.65 -14.63
N GLY A 478 -20.93 -25.92 -14.94
CA GLY A 478 -19.95 -26.77 -15.62
C GLY A 478 -19.89 -26.35 -17.09
N ALA A 479 -18.76 -25.75 -17.51
CA ALA A 479 -18.28 -25.56 -18.88
C ALA A 479 -19.22 -24.98 -19.96
N SER A 480 -18.90 -23.78 -20.45
CA SER A 480 -19.06 -23.42 -21.87
C SER A 480 -18.26 -22.15 -22.21
N LEU A 481 -17.32 -22.24 -23.15
CA LEU A 481 -16.57 -21.10 -23.70
C LEU A 481 -16.88 -20.99 -25.19
N ALA A 482 -17.32 -19.81 -25.61
CA ALA A 482 -17.44 -19.44 -27.01
C ALA A 482 -16.07 -19.05 -27.57
N THR A 483 -15.70 -19.64 -28.71
CA THR A 483 -14.52 -19.33 -29.51
C THR A 483 -14.77 -18.12 -30.41
N HIS A 484 -13.77 -17.25 -30.55
CA HIS A 484 -13.75 -16.24 -31.60
C HIS A 484 -12.41 -16.32 -32.35
N ASP A 485 -12.48 -16.79 -33.59
CA ASP A 485 -11.45 -16.60 -34.61
C ASP A 485 -11.62 -15.22 -35.26
N LYS A 486 -10.51 -14.51 -35.48
CA LYS A 486 -10.29 -13.64 -36.64
C LYS A 486 -8.80 -13.48 -36.95
N ALA A 487 -8.52 -13.38 -38.25
CA ALA A 487 -7.23 -13.52 -38.91
C ALA A 487 -6.15 -12.51 -38.48
N VAL A 488 -4.90 -12.98 -38.40
CA VAL A 488 -3.71 -12.24 -37.99
C VAL A 488 -2.85 -11.87 -39.21
N ILE A 489 -2.47 -10.59 -39.28
CA ILE A 489 -1.38 -10.09 -40.14
C ILE A 489 -0.06 -10.68 -39.63
N LYS A 490 0.72 -11.36 -40.49
CA LYS A 490 2.04 -11.91 -40.16
C LYS A 490 3.02 -10.80 -39.77
N LEU A 491 3.17 -10.59 -38.47
CA LEU A 491 4.34 -9.97 -37.83
C LEU A 491 5.13 -11.07 -37.13
N THR A 492 6.45 -10.91 -37.01
CA THR A 492 7.33 -11.86 -36.32
C THR A 492 7.16 -11.75 -34.80
N ASP A 493 6.92 -12.87 -34.12
CA ASP A 493 6.73 -12.96 -32.67
C ASP A 493 7.90 -12.33 -31.88
N ILE A 494 7.66 -12.01 -30.60
CA ILE A 494 8.74 -11.60 -29.69
C ILE A 494 9.37 -12.86 -29.10
N ASP A 495 10.65 -13.08 -29.39
CA ASP A 495 11.39 -14.27 -28.94
C ASP A 495 12.51 -13.85 -27.98
N PHE A 496 12.61 -14.56 -26.86
CA PHE A 496 13.71 -14.49 -25.90
C PHE A 496 14.36 -15.87 -25.79
N LYS A 497 15.70 -15.91 -25.86
CA LYS A 497 16.49 -17.14 -25.74
C LYS A 497 17.48 -17.08 -24.60
N GLY A 498 17.62 -18.22 -23.93
CA GLY A 498 18.58 -18.44 -22.85
C GLY A 498 18.43 -17.45 -21.70
N VAL A 499 17.20 -17.18 -21.26
CA VAL A 499 16.94 -16.22 -20.18
C VAL A 499 17.32 -16.83 -18.84
N SER A 500 18.24 -16.17 -18.12
CA SER A 500 18.75 -16.59 -16.81
C SER A 500 18.58 -15.53 -15.71
N THR A 501 17.83 -14.46 -15.95
CA THR A 501 17.63 -13.38 -14.97
C THR A 501 17.06 -13.90 -13.64
N ASN A 502 17.73 -13.56 -12.53
CA ASN A 502 17.36 -13.95 -11.16
C ASN A 502 17.39 -15.49 -10.96
N ASN A 503 16.22 -16.12 -10.84
CA ASN A 503 16.06 -17.56 -10.61
C ASN A 503 15.61 -18.34 -11.86
N LEU A 504 15.56 -17.71 -13.04
CA LEU A 504 15.19 -18.36 -14.30
C LEU A 504 16.32 -19.28 -14.79
N LYS A 505 15.96 -20.48 -15.28
CA LYS A 505 16.93 -21.54 -15.63
C LYS A 505 17.15 -21.66 -17.13
N ASN A 506 17.76 -20.63 -17.74
CA ASN A 506 18.11 -20.62 -19.15
C ASN A 506 16.91 -20.93 -20.08
N ILE A 507 15.82 -20.20 -19.90
CA ILE A 507 14.55 -20.49 -20.56
C ILE A 507 14.39 -19.76 -21.89
N ASP A 508 13.74 -20.42 -22.85
CA ASP A 508 13.32 -19.84 -24.12
C ASP A 508 11.83 -19.52 -24.08
N VAL A 509 11.46 -18.27 -24.39
CA VAL A 509 10.09 -17.78 -24.29
C VAL A 509 9.68 -17.07 -25.57
N ARG A 510 8.50 -17.44 -26.08
CA ARG A 510 7.86 -16.76 -27.22
C ARG A 510 6.59 -16.04 -26.78
N ILE A 511 6.43 -14.80 -27.22
CA ILE A 511 5.25 -13.96 -26.99
C ILE A 511 4.66 -13.57 -28.35
N PRO A 512 3.49 -14.10 -28.73
CA PRO A 512 2.85 -13.75 -29.98
C PRO A 512 2.40 -12.29 -30.01
N LEU A 513 2.64 -11.61 -31.13
CA LEU A 513 2.20 -10.21 -31.29
C LEU A 513 0.68 -10.10 -31.44
N ASN A 514 0.12 -8.99 -30.92
CA ASN A 514 -1.30 -8.66 -30.94
C ASN A 514 -2.19 -9.71 -30.24
N LYS A 515 -1.61 -10.48 -29.33
CA LYS A 515 -2.31 -11.45 -28.50
C LYS A 515 -2.19 -11.11 -27.02
N THR A 516 -3.12 -11.62 -26.22
CA THR A 516 -3.01 -11.65 -24.76
C THR A 516 -2.29 -12.93 -24.36
N THR A 517 -1.05 -12.76 -23.90
CA THR A 517 -0.24 -13.83 -23.29
C THR A 517 -0.35 -13.73 -21.77
N VAL A 518 -0.83 -14.78 -21.11
CA VAL A 518 -0.83 -14.87 -19.65
C VAL A 518 0.40 -15.63 -19.17
N ILE A 519 1.15 -15.08 -18.22
CA ILE A 519 2.19 -15.79 -17.47
C ILE A 519 1.57 -16.22 -16.14
N THR A 520 1.58 -17.51 -15.85
CA THR A 520 1.06 -18.08 -14.61
C THR A 520 2.05 -19.03 -13.95
N GLY A 521 1.70 -19.56 -12.78
CA GLY A 521 2.56 -20.40 -11.94
C GLY A 521 2.58 -19.97 -10.47
N VAL A 522 3.17 -20.79 -9.60
CA VAL A 522 3.18 -20.54 -8.13
C VAL A 522 3.92 -19.25 -7.72
N SER A 523 3.60 -18.72 -6.54
CA SER A 523 4.27 -17.51 -6.01
C SER A 523 5.80 -17.72 -5.98
N GLY A 524 6.59 -16.72 -6.38
CA GLY A 524 8.05 -16.88 -6.44
C GLY A 524 8.62 -17.81 -7.52
N SER A 525 7.82 -18.38 -8.43
CA SER A 525 8.31 -19.29 -9.49
C SER A 525 9.19 -18.63 -10.57
N GLY A 526 9.26 -17.28 -10.60
CA GLY A 526 10.03 -16.52 -11.59
C GLY A 526 9.19 -15.67 -12.56
N LYS A 527 7.87 -15.60 -12.39
CA LYS A 527 6.96 -14.81 -13.25
C LYS A 527 7.37 -13.34 -13.37
N SER A 528 7.60 -12.67 -12.23
CA SER A 528 8.02 -11.26 -12.22
C SER A 528 9.46 -11.07 -12.73
N SER A 529 10.35 -12.04 -12.47
CA SER A 529 11.70 -12.09 -13.07
C SER A 529 11.63 -12.12 -14.61
N LEU A 530 10.69 -12.89 -15.17
CA LEU A 530 10.48 -12.97 -16.61
C LEU A 530 9.80 -11.70 -17.14
N ALA A 531 8.65 -11.33 -16.61
CA ALA A 531 7.84 -10.21 -17.13
C ALA A 531 8.53 -8.85 -16.95
N PHE A 532 9.04 -8.55 -15.75
CA PHE A 532 9.48 -7.21 -15.39
C PHE A 532 11.00 -7.03 -15.42
N ASP A 533 11.75 -8.00 -14.90
CA ASP A 533 13.21 -7.89 -14.81
C ASP A 533 13.91 -8.34 -16.09
N THR A 534 13.22 -9.11 -16.94
CA THR A 534 13.72 -9.52 -18.27
C THR A 534 13.01 -8.78 -19.39
N ILE A 535 11.74 -9.11 -19.67
CA ILE A 535 11.05 -8.66 -20.89
C ILE A 535 10.86 -7.14 -20.90
N TYR A 536 10.29 -6.57 -19.84
CA TYR A 536 10.13 -5.12 -19.71
C TYR A 536 11.47 -4.39 -19.70
N ALA A 537 12.43 -4.89 -18.93
CA ALA A 537 13.75 -4.28 -18.78
C ALA A 537 14.49 -4.22 -20.12
N GLU A 538 14.52 -5.31 -20.87
CA GLU A 538 15.20 -5.39 -22.16
C GLU A 538 14.47 -4.56 -23.23
N SER A 539 13.14 -4.66 -23.32
CA SER A 539 12.33 -3.84 -24.25
C SER A 539 12.56 -2.35 -24.03
N ARG A 540 12.59 -1.92 -22.76
CA ARG A 540 12.84 -0.53 -22.39
C ARG A 540 14.29 -0.11 -22.63
N ASN A 541 15.28 -0.97 -22.35
CA ASN A 541 16.68 -0.66 -22.60
C ASN A 541 16.94 -0.48 -24.10
N ARG A 542 16.47 -1.40 -24.94
CA ARG A 542 16.60 -1.31 -26.40
C ARG A 542 15.89 -0.10 -26.99
N PHE A 543 14.69 0.21 -26.49
CA PHE A 543 14.01 1.45 -26.86
C PHE A 543 14.83 2.69 -26.46
N THR A 544 15.36 2.73 -25.23
CA THR A 544 16.17 3.85 -24.74
C THR A 544 17.49 3.99 -25.51
N GLU A 545 18.10 2.88 -25.94
CA GLU A 545 19.28 2.85 -26.82
C GLU A 545 19.04 3.43 -28.21
N SER A 546 17.79 3.52 -28.66
CA SER A 546 17.44 4.21 -29.92
C SER A 546 17.38 5.73 -29.77
N LEU A 547 17.29 6.25 -28.54
CA LEU A 547 17.18 7.69 -28.27
C LEU A 547 18.55 8.39 -28.25
N SER A 548 18.54 9.72 -28.38
CA SER A 548 19.77 10.53 -28.30
C SER A 548 20.42 10.46 -26.92
N THR A 549 21.74 10.68 -26.85
CA THR A 549 22.51 10.69 -25.58
C THR A 549 21.92 11.64 -24.54
N TYR A 550 21.38 12.79 -24.98
CA TYR A 550 20.70 13.75 -24.12
C TYR A 550 19.42 13.17 -23.52
N ALA A 551 18.54 12.57 -24.35
CA ALA A 551 17.30 11.95 -23.89
C ALA A 551 17.56 10.76 -22.95
N ARG A 552 18.61 9.96 -23.22
CA ARG A 552 19.00 8.84 -22.35
C ARG A 552 19.41 9.29 -20.94
N ARG A 553 20.03 10.47 -20.78
CA ARG A 553 20.41 11.01 -19.45
C ARG A 553 19.20 11.41 -18.60
N MET A 554 18.05 11.68 -19.23
CA MET A 554 16.81 12.03 -18.53
C MET A 554 15.99 10.80 -18.10
N MET A 555 16.33 9.61 -18.61
CA MET A 555 15.63 8.37 -18.30
C MET A 555 16.33 7.59 -17.19
N SER A 556 15.56 6.96 -16.31
CA SER A 556 16.14 6.11 -15.26
C SER A 556 16.76 4.84 -15.86
N LYS A 557 18.00 4.56 -15.47
CA LYS A 557 18.72 3.33 -15.85
C LYS A 557 17.98 2.12 -15.27
N VAL A 558 17.69 1.13 -16.12
CA VAL A 558 17.13 -0.16 -15.70
C VAL A 558 18.26 -1.18 -15.71
N LYS A 559 18.22 -2.17 -14.80
CA LYS A 559 19.19 -3.28 -14.79
C LYS A 559 19.10 -4.01 -16.14
N LYS A 560 20.24 -4.38 -16.72
CA LYS A 560 20.27 -5.18 -17.94
C LYS A 560 19.83 -6.61 -17.61
N ALA A 561 18.97 -7.19 -18.45
CA ALA A 561 18.51 -8.56 -18.30
C ALA A 561 19.64 -9.56 -18.64
N GLU A 562 19.60 -10.75 -18.04
CA GLU A 562 20.56 -11.83 -18.28
C GLU A 562 19.90 -12.81 -19.27
N LEU A 563 20.30 -12.71 -20.54
CA LEU A 563 19.76 -13.51 -21.66
C LEU A 563 20.79 -13.64 -22.79
N GLU A 564 20.69 -14.70 -23.58
CA GLU A 564 21.56 -14.94 -24.74
C GLU A 564 21.16 -14.07 -25.95
N HIS A 565 19.87 -14.06 -26.28
CA HIS A 565 19.36 -13.35 -27.45
C HIS A 565 17.90 -12.92 -27.27
N CYS A 566 17.51 -11.77 -27.86
CA CYS A 566 16.11 -11.36 -27.97
C CYS A 566 15.84 -10.70 -29.34
N SER A 567 14.63 -10.88 -29.87
CA SER A 567 14.17 -10.29 -31.14
C SER A 567 12.68 -9.95 -31.11
N GLY A 568 12.24 -9.09 -32.03
CA GLY A 568 10.82 -8.72 -32.16
C GLY A 568 10.32 -7.73 -31.10
N LEU A 569 11.21 -7.12 -30.32
CA LEU A 569 10.84 -6.22 -29.22
C LEU A 569 10.07 -4.99 -29.70
N THR A 570 9.01 -4.64 -28.96
CA THR A 570 8.25 -3.40 -29.14
C THR A 570 8.41 -2.50 -27.90
N PRO A 571 8.12 -1.19 -28.00
CA PRO A 571 8.08 -0.33 -26.83
C PRO A 571 7.14 -0.89 -25.75
N ALA A 572 7.62 -0.97 -24.51
CA ALA A 572 6.90 -1.62 -23.42
C ALA A 572 6.45 -0.64 -22.33
N ILE A 573 5.22 -0.82 -21.83
CA ILE A 573 4.66 -0.09 -20.70
C ILE A 573 4.28 -1.08 -19.60
N ALA A 574 4.89 -0.94 -18.41
CA ALA A 574 4.58 -1.77 -17.25
C ALA A 574 3.57 -1.10 -16.31
N ILE A 575 2.51 -1.82 -15.95
CA ILE A 575 1.48 -1.40 -15.00
C ILE A 575 1.55 -2.31 -13.75
N ARG A 576 2.37 -1.88 -12.77
CA ARG A 576 2.61 -2.61 -11.51
C ARG A 576 1.71 -2.13 -10.37
N GLN A 577 1.55 -2.98 -9.35
CA GLN A 577 0.89 -2.68 -8.08
C GLN A 577 1.74 -1.83 -7.11
N SER A 578 2.29 -0.72 -7.60
CA SER A 578 2.91 0.26 -6.70
C SER A 578 1.87 1.32 -6.34
N PRO A 579 1.68 1.67 -5.06
CA PRO A 579 0.95 2.88 -4.71
C PRO A 579 1.52 4.05 -5.51
N PHE A 580 0.69 5.02 -5.88
CA PHE A 580 1.19 6.27 -6.45
C PHE A 580 2.29 6.78 -5.50
N ARG A 581 3.49 7.05 -6.03
CA ARG A 581 4.56 7.63 -5.22
C ARG A 581 3.97 8.84 -4.50
N LYS A 582 4.17 8.94 -3.19
CA LYS A 582 3.64 10.01 -2.32
C LYS A 582 4.02 11.38 -2.89
N ASN A 583 3.19 11.89 -3.79
CA ASN A 583 3.30 13.20 -4.37
C ASN A 583 1.95 13.87 -4.09
N PRO A 584 1.85 14.68 -3.02
CA PRO A 584 0.59 15.33 -2.63
C PRO A 584 0.01 16.27 -3.72
N ARG A 585 0.77 16.47 -4.80
CA ARG A 585 0.40 17.21 -6.00
C ARG A 585 -0.37 16.39 -7.05
N SER A 586 -0.57 15.08 -6.85
CA SER A 586 -1.35 14.22 -7.74
C SER A 586 -2.77 14.00 -7.17
N THR A 587 -3.77 14.52 -7.87
CA THR A 587 -5.20 14.36 -7.56
C THR A 587 -5.90 13.59 -8.68
N VAL A 588 -7.07 13.01 -8.42
CA VAL A 588 -7.87 12.36 -9.47
C VAL A 588 -8.22 13.35 -10.61
N GLY A 589 -8.39 14.64 -10.34
CA GLY A 589 -8.61 15.71 -11.32
C GLY A 589 -7.40 15.95 -12.23
N THR A 590 -6.17 15.78 -11.72
CA THR A 590 -4.95 15.78 -12.54
C THR A 590 -4.78 14.47 -13.31
N ALA A 591 -5.22 13.34 -12.76
CA ALA A 591 -5.17 12.04 -13.43
C ALA A 591 -6.20 11.91 -14.57
N THR A 592 -7.33 12.61 -14.45
CA THR A 592 -8.44 12.63 -15.42
C THR A 592 -8.40 13.81 -16.40
N GLU A 593 -7.42 14.71 -16.25
CA GLU A 593 -7.25 15.93 -17.06
C GLU A 593 -8.47 16.89 -17.00
N ILE A 594 -9.37 16.72 -16.03
CA ILE A 594 -10.49 17.65 -15.80
C ILE A 594 -9.95 18.96 -15.23
N TYR A 595 -8.93 18.87 -14.37
CA TYR A 595 -8.27 20.04 -13.82
C TYR A 595 -7.62 20.91 -14.90
N ASP A 596 -7.12 20.31 -16.00
CA ASP A 596 -6.56 21.07 -17.13
C ASP A 596 -7.65 21.80 -17.92
N LEU A 597 -8.85 21.22 -18.05
CA LEU A 597 -9.99 21.93 -18.62
C LEU A 597 -10.45 23.08 -17.73
N TYR A 598 -10.44 22.91 -16.40
CA TYR A 598 -10.75 24.01 -15.49
C TYR A 598 -9.73 25.13 -15.62
N ARG A 599 -8.43 24.81 -15.67
CA ARG A 599 -7.38 25.82 -15.89
C ARG A 599 -7.57 26.56 -17.21
N LEU A 600 -7.97 25.86 -18.26
CA LEU A 600 -8.26 26.46 -19.56
C LEU A 600 -9.52 27.34 -19.50
N LEU A 601 -10.58 26.89 -18.82
CA LEU A 601 -11.81 27.64 -18.60
C LEU A 601 -11.53 28.98 -17.91
N TYR A 602 -10.81 28.95 -16.78
CA TYR A 602 -10.47 30.17 -16.03
C TYR A 602 -9.55 31.10 -16.84
N SER A 603 -8.62 30.56 -17.61
CA SER A 603 -7.76 31.37 -18.50
C SER A 603 -8.52 32.06 -19.63
N ARG A 604 -9.68 31.53 -20.05
CA ARG A 604 -10.45 32.05 -21.21
C ARG A 604 -11.66 32.89 -20.82
N ALA A 605 -12.30 32.53 -19.72
CA ALA A 605 -13.57 33.10 -19.29
C ALA A 605 -13.58 33.51 -17.82
N GLY A 606 -12.46 33.39 -17.09
CA GLY A 606 -12.37 33.88 -15.71
C GLY A 606 -12.35 35.41 -15.65
N THR A 607 -13.03 35.96 -14.66
CA THR A 607 -13.09 37.40 -14.38
C THR A 607 -12.34 37.73 -13.10
N ASN A 608 -11.58 38.82 -13.11
CA ASN A 608 -10.93 39.38 -11.93
C ASN A 608 -11.97 40.06 -11.01
N ALA A 609 -11.55 40.50 -9.82
CA ALA A 609 -12.43 41.15 -8.84
C ALA A 609 -13.06 42.47 -9.33
N ASP A 610 -12.48 43.12 -10.34
CA ASP A 610 -12.99 44.34 -10.97
C ASP A 610 -13.97 44.05 -12.12
N GLY A 611 -14.29 42.77 -12.39
CA GLY A 611 -15.18 42.34 -13.47
C GLY A 611 -14.51 42.23 -14.84
N SER A 612 -13.23 42.61 -14.97
CA SER A 612 -12.47 42.44 -16.22
C SER A 612 -12.10 40.97 -16.46
N TYR A 613 -12.01 40.56 -17.73
CA TYR A 613 -11.49 39.23 -18.06
C TYR A 613 -10.02 39.10 -17.70
N THR A 614 -9.66 37.96 -17.12
CA THR A 614 -8.28 37.68 -16.75
C THR A 614 -7.38 37.52 -17.97
N THR A 615 -6.13 37.99 -17.86
CA THR A 615 -5.08 37.75 -18.85
C THR A 615 -4.15 36.61 -18.44
N LEU A 616 -4.47 35.93 -17.33
CA LEU A 616 -3.65 34.85 -16.79
C LEU A 616 -3.69 33.62 -17.70
N ALA A 617 -2.53 33.04 -17.95
CA ALA A 617 -2.41 31.80 -18.71
C ALA A 617 -2.89 30.59 -17.87
N ALA A 618 -3.34 29.53 -18.53
CA ALA A 618 -3.75 28.28 -17.88
C ALA A 618 -2.66 27.67 -16.96
N SER A 619 -1.37 27.95 -17.21
CA SER A 619 -0.26 27.56 -16.33
C SER A 619 -0.28 28.26 -14.96
N GLN A 620 -0.86 29.45 -14.87
CA GLN A 620 -0.96 30.25 -13.65
C GLN A 620 -2.16 29.86 -12.78
N PHE A 621 -3.03 28.99 -13.27
CA PHE A 621 -4.11 28.37 -12.48
C PHE A 621 -3.71 27.00 -11.92
N SER A 622 -2.43 26.63 -11.97
CA SER A 622 -1.93 25.33 -11.50
C SER A 622 -1.25 25.45 -10.15
N PHE A 623 -1.70 24.68 -9.15
CA PHE A 623 -0.99 24.57 -7.86
C PHE A 623 0.38 23.87 -7.97
N ASN A 624 0.71 23.31 -9.14
CA ASN A 624 2.03 22.74 -9.45
C ASN A 624 3.01 23.77 -10.00
N ASN A 625 2.53 24.95 -10.39
CA ASN A 625 3.37 26.06 -10.82
C ASN A 625 3.79 26.88 -9.59
N VAL A 626 5.09 27.04 -9.40
CA VAL A 626 5.69 27.79 -8.27
C VAL A 626 5.18 29.23 -8.22
N ASP A 627 4.92 29.84 -9.37
CA ASP A 627 4.44 31.22 -9.48
C ASP A 627 2.95 31.37 -9.11
N ALA A 628 2.18 30.28 -9.14
CA ALA A 628 0.75 30.28 -8.81
C ALA A 628 0.46 29.66 -7.44
N ALA A 629 1.31 28.74 -7.00
CA ALA A 629 1.16 28.00 -5.76
C ALA A 629 1.22 28.91 -4.54
N CYS A 630 0.40 28.59 -3.53
CA CYS A 630 0.46 29.25 -2.23
C CYS A 630 1.88 29.15 -1.67
N LYS A 631 2.52 30.29 -1.40
CA LYS A 631 3.91 30.36 -0.92
C LYS A 631 4.12 29.67 0.43
N LYS A 632 3.08 29.58 1.26
CA LYS A 632 3.20 28.98 2.60
C LYS A 632 3.23 27.45 2.56
N CYS A 633 2.36 26.83 1.75
CA CYS A 633 2.29 25.37 1.62
C CYS A 633 2.93 24.83 0.34
N ASN A 634 3.51 25.68 -0.51
CA ASN A 634 4.11 25.32 -1.80
C ASN A 634 3.18 24.50 -2.70
N GLY A 635 1.88 24.82 -2.69
CA GLY A 635 0.88 24.15 -3.53
C GLY A 635 0.32 22.85 -2.96
N LEU A 636 0.68 22.48 -1.72
CA LEU A 636 0.20 21.25 -1.08
C LEU A 636 -1.21 21.40 -0.48
N GLY A 637 -1.60 22.63 -0.11
CA GLY A 637 -2.87 22.91 0.57
C GLY A 637 -2.86 22.67 2.07
N VAL A 638 -1.85 21.95 2.57
CA VAL A 638 -1.71 21.59 3.98
C VAL A 638 -0.37 22.07 4.55
N LEU A 639 -0.32 22.22 5.87
CA LEU A 639 0.92 22.37 6.62
C LEU A 639 1.03 21.24 7.63
N ILE A 640 2.22 20.64 7.69
CA ILE A 640 2.56 19.69 8.74
C ILE A 640 3.09 20.53 9.91
N THR A 641 2.33 20.58 11.01
CA THR A 641 2.67 21.33 12.23
C THR A 641 2.30 20.53 13.45
N SER A 642 3.05 20.67 14.53
CA SER A 642 2.66 20.16 15.84
C SER A 642 1.41 20.88 16.33
N THR A 643 0.50 20.14 16.95
CA THR A 643 -0.70 20.69 17.59
C THR A 643 -0.78 20.20 19.03
N PRO A 644 -1.24 21.06 19.98
CA PRO A 644 -1.21 20.74 21.41
C PRO A 644 -1.93 19.44 21.74
N GLU A 645 -3.01 19.11 21.05
CA GLU A 645 -3.81 17.90 21.27
C GLU A 645 -3.03 16.61 20.96
N ARG A 646 -1.95 16.69 20.17
CA ARG A 646 -1.13 15.53 19.84
C ARG A 646 0.09 15.36 20.75
N PHE A 647 0.67 16.44 21.29
CA PHE A 647 1.83 16.34 22.18
C PHE A 647 1.51 16.51 23.67
N ILE A 648 0.33 17.02 24.03
CA ILE A 648 -0.16 17.02 25.41
C ILE A 648 -0.96 15.74 25.62
N SER A 649 -0.28 14.73 26.14
CA SER A 649 -0.85 13.40 26.38
C SER A 649 -1.66 13.28 27.66
N ASP A 650 -1.37 14.13 28.66
CA ASP A 650 -2.00 14.09 29.99
C ASP A 650 -2.26 15.51 30.50
N PRO A 651 -3.45 16.08 30.24
CA PRO A 651 -3.81 17.44 30.65
C PRO A 651 -3.87 17.66 32.17
N ASP A 652 -3.99 16.59 32.96
CA ASP A 652 -4.07 16.65 34.42
C ASP A 652 -2.69 16.77 35.09
N LYS A 653 -1.61 16.71 34.29
CA LYS A 653 -0.23 16.95 34.72
C LYS A 653 0.28 18.31 34.26
N ALA A 654 1.37 18.77 34.89
CA ALA A 654 2.00 20.03 34.56
C ALA A 654 2.84 19.93 33.27
N LEU A 655 2.93 21.02 32.51
CA LEU A 655 3.84 21.09 31.33
C LEU A 655 5.30 20.87 31.72
N THR A 656 5.64 21.19 32.96
CA THR A 656 6.98 21.03 33.55
C THR A 656 7.21 19.63 34.13
N ASP A 657 6.16 18.79 34.22
CA ASP A 657 6.23 17.47 34.87
C ASP A 657 5.20 16.49 34.28
N GLY A 658 5.48 15.97 33.08
CA GLY A 658 4.82 14.77 32.55
C GLY A 658 3.58 14.98 31.67
N ALA A 659 3.11 16.21 31.43
CA ALA A 659 1.97 16.46 30.53
C ALA A 659 2.21 16.01 29.08
N MET A 660 3.48 15.91 28.64
CA MET A 660 3.87 15.59 27.27
C MET A 660 4.52 14.19 27.10
N ASP A 661 4.48 13.35 28.13
CA ASP A 661 5.23 12.08 28.16
C ASP A 661 4.69 10.96 27.25
N GLY A 662 3.55 11.15 26.61
CA GLY A 662 2.90 10.15 25.75
C GLY A 662 3.64 9.82 24.45
N SER A 663 4.72 10.53 24.14
CA SER A 663 5.58 10.22 22.98
C SER A 663 7.06 10.49 23.28
N ILE A 664 7.94 9.85 22.50
CA ILE A 664 9.40 10.05 22.65
C ILE A 664 9.80 11.53 22.46
N PRO A 665 9.32 12.26 21.42
CA PRO A 665 9.63 13.68 21.29
C PRO A 665 8.94 14.52 22.37
N GLY A 666 7.70 14.20 22.75
CA GLY A 666 6.99 14.90 23.82
C GLY A 666 7.75 14.84 25.15
N LYS A 667 8.24 13.65 25.52
CA LYS A 667 9.12 13.45 26.70
C LYS A 667 10.45 14.21 26.58
N TYR A 668 10.99 14.38 25.39
CA TYR A 668 12.21 15.16 25.17
C TYR A 668 11.98 16.66 25.40
N PHE A 669 10.89 17.22 24.88
CA PHE A 669 10.56 18.63 25.11
C PHE A 669 10.05 18.89 26.53
N GLY A 670 9.37 17.91 27.13
CA GLY A 670 8.79 17.98 28.48
C GLY A 670 9.70 17.46 29.59
N ASP A 671 10.98 17.19 29.29
CA ASP A 671 11.94 16.74 30.28
C ASP A 671 12.14 17.84 31.33
N ARG A 672 11.80 17.55 32.58
CA ARG A 672 11.97 18.45 33.73
C ARG A 672 13.40 18.96 33.90
N TYR A 673 14.38 18.13 33.53
CA TYR A 673 15.80 18.51 33.55
C TYR A 673 16.30 18.94 32.17
N GLY A 674 15.40 19.10 31.20
CA GLY A 674 15.66 19.56 29.86
C GLY A 674 15.69 21.08 29.76
N GLN A 675 16.39 21.58 28.74
CA GLN A 675 16.56 23.01 28.50
C GLN A 675 15.22 23.73 28.36
N PHE A 676 14.28 23.17 27.57
CA PHE A 676 13.00 23.82 27.27
C PHE A 676 12.14 24.04 28.51
N VAL A 677 12.03 23.05 29.40
CA VAL A 677 11.27 23.18 30.64
C VAL A 677 11.93 24.17 31.60
N ASN A 678 13.27 24.19 31.70
CA ASN A 678 13.97 25.15 32.53
C ASN A 678 13.79 26.59 32.01
N THR A 679 13.79 26.79 30.69
CA THR A 679 13.45 28.08 30.08
C THR A 679 12.01 28.47 30.39
N LEU A 680 11.04 27.56 30.26
CA LEU A 680 9.63 27.84 30.58
C LEU A 680 9.42 28.23 32.05
N ILE A 681 10.12 27.57 32.98
CA ILE A 681 10.07 27.91 34.41
C ILE A 681 10.56 29.33 34.64
N GLU A 682 11.64 29.74 33.97
CA GLU A 682 12.19 31.09 34.11
C GLU A 682 11.27 32.16 33.51
N VAL A 683 10.67 31.89 32.35
CA VAL A 683 9.61 32.72 31.76
C VAL A 683 8.44 32.88 32.74
N GLY A 684 8.04 31.77 33.39
CA GLY A 684 7.00 31.77 34.42
C GLY A 684 7.32 32.68 35.59
N LYS A 685 8.55 32.62 36.13
CA LYS A 685 8.98 33.50 37.22
C LYS A 685 8.90 34.98 36.86
N GLN A 686 9.39 35.36 35.67
CA GLN A 686 9.40 36.76 35.24
C GLN A 686 8.01 37.31 34.93
N LYS A 687 7.11 36.46 34.42
CA LYS A 687 5.72 36.84 34.08
C LYS A 687 4.71 36.55 35.19
N GLY A 688 5.13 36.03 36.33
CA GLY A 688 4.24 35.69 37.45
C GLY A 688 3.29 34.53 37.16
N ILE A 689 3.67 33.59 36.29
CA ILE A 689 2.87 32.43 35.87
C ILE A 689 3.47 31.16 36.45
N ASP A 690 2.65 30.37 37.15
CA ASP A 690 3.05 29.06 37.65
C ASP A 690 2.76 27.96 36.60
N PHE A 691 3.80 27.46 35.94
CA PHE A 691 3.72 26.31 35.01
C PHE A 691 3.86 24.94 35.71
N GLY A 692 3.90 24.92 37.04
CA GLY A 692 3.91 23.71 37.88
C GLY A 692 2.52 23.13 38.16
N ILE A 693 1.45 23.85 37.82
CA ILE A 693 0.06 23.36 37.96
C ILE A 693 -0.35 22.51 36.74
N PRO A 694 -1.39 21.65 36.87
CA PRO A 694 -1.94 20.90 35.74
C PRO A 694 -2.25 21.76 34.52
N TYR A 695 -1.92 21.28 33.32
CA TYR A 695 -2.14 21.99 32.06
C TYR A 695 -3.60 22.44 31.90
N ALA A 696 -4.56 21.59 32.28
CA ALA A 696 -5.99 21.88 32.24
C ALA A 696 -6.42 23.06 33.15
N ARG A 697 -5.58 23.48 34.10
CA ARG A 697 -5.85 24.59 35.04
C ARG A 697 -5.09 25.87 34.68
N LEU A 698 -4.27 25.87 33.63
CA LEU A 698 -3.58 27.07 33.17
C LEU A 698 -4.57 28.04 32.52
N SER A 699 -4.32 29.35 32.68
CA SER A 699 -5.07 30.39 31.98
C SER A 699 -4.77 30.36 30.48
N GLU A 700 -5.67 30.89 29.64
CA GLU A 700 -5.45 30.98 28.19
C GLU A 700 -4.16 31.75 27.84
N GLU A 701 -3.83 32.79 28.62
CA GLU A 701 -2.59 33.55 28.46
C GLU A 701 -1.35 32.70 28.77
N ALA A 702 -1.38 31.94 29.87
CA ALA A 702 -0.29 31.02 30.23
C ALA A 702 -0.11 29.94 29.16
N ILE A 703 -1.19 29.36 28.66
CA ILE A 703 -1.17 28.38 27.56
C ILE A 703 -0.56 29.00 26.31
N LYS A 704 -0.97 30.22 25.94
CA LYS A 704 -0.44 30.90 24.75
C LYS A 704 1.07 31.13 24.86
N ILE A 705 1.55 31.60 26.01
CA ILE A 705 2.98 31.81 26.28
C ILE A 705 3.75 30.49 26.21
N ALA A 706 3.26 29.43 26.87
CA ALA A 706 3.95 28.15 26.87
C ALA A 706 4.04 27.50 25.48
N LEU A 707 2.97 27.59 24.69
CA LEU A 707 2.88 26.88 23.41
C LEU A 707 3.46 27.67 22.23
N TYR A 708 3.24 28.99 22.20
CA TYR A 708 3.58 29.85 21.04
C TYR A 708 4.69 30.86 21.32
N GLY A 709 5.16 30.95 22.57
CA GLY A 709 6.32 31.75 22.94
C GLY A 709 5.99 33.21 23.26
N THR A 710 7.04 33.99 23.49
CA THR A 710 6.97 35.42 23.86
C THR A 710 7.60 36.33 22.79
N GLY A 711 7.80 35.80 21.59
CA GLY A 711 8.39 36.53 20.46
C GLY A 711 9.91 36.61 20.55
N THR A 712 10.45 37.84 20.62
CA THR A 712 11.89 38.11 20.62
C THR A 712 12.44 38.45 22.02
N GLU A 713 11.62 38.36 23.07
CA GLU A 713 12.07 38.56 24.45
C GLU A 713 13.06 37.46 24.85
N GLU A 714 14.23 37.87 25.39
CA GLU A 714 15.28 36.98 25.86
C GLU A 714 15.23 36.80 27.38
N TYR A 715 15.54 35.59 27.84
CA TYR A 715 15.54 35.22 29.26
C TYR A 715 16.91 34.68 29.64
N GLU A 716 17.42 35.09 30.80
CA GLU A 716 18.60 34.50 31.43
C GLU A 716 18.19 33.22 32.16
N VAL A 717 18.55 32.07 31.59
CA VAL A 717 18.12 30.76 32.07
C VAL A 717 19.29 30.04 32.73
N GLU A 718 19.06 29.60 33.96
CA GLU A 718 19.95 28.66 34.67
C GLU A 718 19.44 27.22 34.47
N TRP A 719 20.00 26.52 33.48
CA TRP A 719 19.60 25.15 33.15
C TRP A 719 20.31 24.12 34.03
N ASN A 720 19.55 23.48 34.92
CA ASN A 720 20.03 22.41 35.79
C ASN A 720 19.77 21.04 35.15
N PHE A 721 20.78 20.48 34.49
CA PHE A 721 20.64 19.21 33.77
C PHE A 721 21.03 18.00 34.64
N LYS A 722 20.36 16.87 34.39
CA LYS A 722 20.68 15.57 35.00
C LYS A 722 20.65 14.48 33.93
N ARG A 723 21.79 13.84 33.65
CA ARG A 723 21.93 12.74 32.68
C ARG A 723 22.62 11.55 33.34
N GLY A 724 21.84 10.55 33.75
CA GLY A 724 22.35 9.43 34.54
C GLY A 724 22.94 9.92 35.87
N ASN A 725 24.21 9.60 36.14
CA ASN A 725 24.92 10.03 37.35
C ASN A 725 25.60 11.41 37.22
N ARG A 726 25.49 12.10 36.07
CA ARG A 726 26.07 13.44 35.88
C ARG A 726 25.01 14.52 36.05
N SER A 727 25.27 15.49 36.91
CA SER A 727 24.46 16.69 37.10
C SER A 727 25.34 17.94 37.01
N GLY A 728 24.77 19.05 36.54
CA GLY A 728 25.47 20.33 36.45
C GLY A 728 24.53 21.46 36.06
N THR A 729 25.06 22.68 36.11
CA THR A 729 24.31 23.91 35.86
C THR A 729 24.93 24.67 34.70
N HIS A 730 24.11 25.08 33.73
CA HIS A 730 24.55 25.85 32.57
C HIS A 730 23.73 27.12 32.44
N LYS A 731 24.39 28.29 32.47
CA LYS A 731 23.75 29.59 32.27
C LYS A 731 23.72 29.93 30.78
N MET A 732 22.57 30.37 30.28
CA MET A 732 22.42 30.79 28.89
C MET A 732 21.38 31.90 28.78
N THR A 733 21.50 32.74 27.75
CA THR A 733 20.48 33.71 27.37
C THR A 733 19.77 33.21 26.12
N THR A 734 18.44 33.07 26.15
CA THR A 734 17.69 32.53 25.02
C THR A 734 16.26 33.08 24.96
N ALA A 735 15.72 33.22 23.75
CA ALA A 735 14.33 33.60 23.55
C ALA A 735 13.38 32.41 23.71
N TRP A 736 12.21 32.62 24.33
CA TRP A 736 11.21 31.57 24.45
C TRP A 736 10.30 31.52 23.22
N LYS A 737 10.59 30.57 22.31
CA LYS A 737 9.79 30.36 21.09
C LYS A 737 8.48 29.60 21.32
N GLY A 738 8.30 28.95 22.46
CA GLY A 738 7.16 28.08 22.73
C GLY A 738 7.29 26.68 22.14
N PHE A 739 6.62 25.71 22.77
CA PHE A 739 6.75 24.29 22.43
C PHE A 739 6.38 23.97 20.97
N VAL A 740 5.32 24.57 20.41
CA VAL A 740 4.88 24.31 19.04
C VAL A 740 5.99 24.65 18.04
N ASN A 741 6.62 25.80 18.22
CA ASN A 741 7.69 26.26 17.33
C ASN A 741 8.95 25.42 17.48
N TYR A 742 9.34 25.07 18.71
CA TYR A 742 10.48 24.18 18.95
C TYR A 742 10.29 22.79 18.34
N ILE A 743 9.11 22.21 18.49
CA ILE A 743 8.79 20.91 17.88
C ILE A 743 8.83 20.99 16.35
N ASN A 744 8.28 22.06 15.77
CA ASN A 744 8.24 22.25 14.32
C ASN A 744 9.64 22.46 13.71
N GLU A 745 10.47 23.33 14.30
CA GLU A 745 11.85 23.55 13.84
C GLU A 745 12.65 22.25 13.87
N GLU A 746 12.53 21.51 14.97
CA GLU A 746 13.25 20.27 15.18
C GLU A 746 12.75 19.13 14.28
N TYR A 747 11.47 19.14 13.91
CA TYR A 747 10.89 18.26 12.91
C TYR A 747 11.48 18.54 11.52
N GLU A 748 11.54 19.80 11.09
CA GLU A 748 12.06 20.17 9.77
C GLU A 748 13.54 19.80 9.62
N ILE A 749 14.36 19.97 10.67
CA ILE A 749 15.77 19.56 10.66
C ILE A 749 15.89 18.03 10.51
N LYS A 750 15.01 17.27 11.18
CA LYS A 750 15.04 15.80 11.17
C LYS A 750 14.29 15.20 9.98
N ARG A 751 13.63 16.03 9.17
CA ARG A 751 12.81 15.62 8.02
C ARG A 751 13.69 14.92 6.98
N GLY A 752 13.43 13.61 6.80
CA GLY A 752 14.23 12.73 5.93
C GLY A 752 15.18 11.77 6.65
N GLY A 753 15.30 11.85 7.97
CA GLY A 753 16.09 10.93 8.79
C GLY A 753 15.23 9.92 9.59
N LYS A 754 15.87 8.90 10.17
CA LYS A 754 15.22 7.86 11.01
C LYS A 754 14.40 8.40 12.20
N ARG A 755 14.69 9.61 12.67
CA ARG A 755 14.00 10.23 13.81
C ARG A 755 12.76 11.03 13.40
N ALA A 756 12.50 11.24 12.11
CA ALA A 756 11.30 11.94 11.63
C ALA A 756 10.02 11.19 12.00
N GLU A 757 10.03 9.85 11.99
CA GLU A 757 8.86 9.02 12.33
C GLU A 757 8.42 9.21 13.78
N ALA A 758 9.36 9.40 14.71
CA ALA A 758 9.01 9.66 16.11
C ALA A 758 8.22 10.96 16.28
N TYR A 759 8.52 11.98 15.47
CA TYR A 759 7.82 13.26 15.48
C TYR A 759 6.46 13.18 14.79
N GLN A 760 6.26 12.33 13.78
CA GLN A 760 4.97 12.21 13.08
C GLN A 760 3.79 11.94 14.03
N VAL A 761 4.02 11.24 15.14
CA VAL A 761 3.00 10.97 16.18
C VAL A 761 2.44 12.26 16.78
N ILE A 762 3.25 13.31 16.86
CA ILE A 762 2.88 14.61 17.44
C ILE A 762 2.70 15.74 16.42
N MET A 763 2.86 15.45 15.13
CA MET A 763 2.62 16.40 14.05
C MET A 763 1.23 16.16 13.47
N SER A 764 0.45 17.21 13.25
CA SER A 764 -0.83 17.21 12.55
C SER A 764 -0.66 17.77 11.14
N GLU A 765 -1.49 17.29 10.23
CA GLU A 765 -1.67 17.88 8.92
C GLU A 765 -2.90 18.79 8.99
N LEU A 766 -2.68 20.09 8.93
CA LEU A 766 -3.75 21.08 9.01
C LEU A 766 -3.94 21.77 7.65
N PRO A 767 -5.17 22.13 7.29
CA PRO A 767 -5.41 23.03 6.16
C PRO A 767 -4.54 24.27 6.29
N CYS A 768 -3.83 24.62 5.23
CA CYS A 768 -2.93 25.76 5.24
C CYS A 768 -3.73 27.03 5.56
N PRO A 769 -3.40 27.80 6.61
CA PRO A 769 -4.21 28.94 7.03
C PRO A 769 -4.20 30.09 6.01
N HIS A 770 -3.17 30.15 5.15
CA HIS A 770 -3.06 31.19 4.12
C HIS A 770 -3.97 30.95 2.92
N CYS A 771 -4.02 29.72 2.40
CA CYS A 771 -4.87 29.38 1.27
C CYS A 771 -6.16 28.66 1.68
N LYS A 772 -6.34 28.37 2.97
CA LYS A 772 -7.45 27.59 3.53
C LYS A 772 -7.65 26.23 2.83
N GLY A 773 -6.57 25.56 2.46
CA GLY A 773 -6.63 24.30 1.69
C GLY A 773 -6.64 24.45 0.16
N ASN A 774 -6.87 25.65 -0.37
CA ASN A 774 -7.09 25.88 -1.81
C ASN A 774 -5.83 25.81 -2.69
N ARG A 775 -4.65 25.59 -2.10
CA ARG A 775 -3.34 25.35 -2.76
C ARG A 775 -2.77 26.52 -3.59
N LEU A 776 -3.55 27.53 -3.95
CA LEU A 776 -3.16 28.66 -4.79
C LEU A 776 -2.96 29.95 -3.98
N LYS A 777 -2.25 30.94 -4.58
CA LYS A 777 -2.16 32.31 -4.05
C LYS A 777 -3.51 33.00 -4.10
N LYS A 778 -3.70 33.98 -3.22
CA LYS A 778 -4.94 34.78 -3.16
C LYS A 778 -5.25 35.44 -4.52
N GLU A 779 -4.27 36.06 -5.16
CA GLU A 779 -4.42 36.70 -6.48
C GLU A 779 -4.99 35.77 -7.57
N ILE A 780 -4.68 34.47 -7.50
CA ILE A 780 -5.21 33.46 -8.44
C ILE A 780 -6.62 33.02 -8.03
N LEU A 781 -6.89 32.95 -6.72
CA LEU A 781 -8.20 32.61 -6.16
C LEU A 781 -9.21 33.74 -6.29
N ASP A 782 -8.76 34.98 -6.49
CA ASP A 782 -9.64 36.13 -6.73
C ASP A 782 -10.23 36.09 -8.16
N VAL A 783 -9.67 35.28 -9.07
CA VAL A 783 -10.26 35.05 -10.40
C VAL A 783 -11.39 34.03 -10.29
N CYS A 784 -12.57 34.44 -10.73
CA CYS A 784 -13.79 33.65 -10.63
C CYS A 784 -14.41 33.34 -12.00
N PHE A 785 -15.10 32.22 -12.08
CA PHE A 785 -16.00 31.86 -13.18
C PHE A 785 -17.37 31.56 -12.54
N ASN A 786 -18.42 32.25 -12.99
CA ASN A 786 -19.74 32.26 -12.33
C ASN A 786 -19.62 32.34 -10.78
N LYS A 787 -18.94 33.40 -10.30
CA LYS A 787 -18.71 33.72 -8.87
C LYS A 787 -17.93 32.67 -8.05
N GLU A 788 -17.39 31.64 -8.69
CA GLU A 788 -16.57 30.62 -8.02
C GLU A 788 -15.13 30.62 -8.49
N HIS A 789 -14.18 30.41 -7.59
CA HIS A 789 -12.77 30.27 -7.93
C HIS A 789 -12.40 28.81 -8.23
N ILE A 790 -11.31 28.60 -8.97
CA ILE A 790 -10.95 27.26 -9.52
C ILE A 790 -10.84 26.17 -8.44
N ALA A 791 -10.34 26.52 -7.25
CA ALA A 791 -10.23 25.57 -6.15
C ALA A 791 -11.60 25.13 -5.57
N ALA A 792 -12.60 26.02 -5.54
CA ALA A 792 -13.95 25.69 -5.08
C ALA A 792 -14.64 24.77 -6.09
N LEU A 793 -14.51 25.10 -7.37
CA LEU A 793 -15.01 24.25 -8.46
C LEU A 793 -14.37 22.85 -8.45
N SER A 794 -13.07 22.78 -8.17
CA SER A 794 -12.32 21.52 -8.07
C SER A 794 -12.65 20.69 -6.82
N ALA A 795 -13.23 21.31 -5.80
CA ALA A 795 -13.64 20.65 -4.57
C ALA A 795 -15.06 20.05 -4.67
N LYS A 796 -15.85 20.43 -5.67
CA LYS A 796 -17.22 19.90 -5.85
C LYS A 796 -17.18 18.39 -6.14
N PRO A 797 -18.11 17.61 -5.56
CA PRO A 797 -18.40 16.26 -6.05
C PRO A 797 -18.74 16.28 -7.53
N ILE A 798 -18.39 15.22 -8.27
CA ILE A 798 -18.60 15.09 -9.72
C ILE A 798 -20.05 15.42 -10.10
N GLN A 799 -21.01 14.88 -9.35
CA GLN A 799 -22.43 15.07 -9.63
C GLN A 799 -22.88 16.53 -9.46
N ASN A 800 -22.32 17.24 -8.49
CA ASN A 800 -22.59 18.66 -8.26
C ASN A 800 -21.88 19.53 -9.31
N ALA A 801 -20.65 19.18 -9.68
CA ALA A 801 -19.95 19.84 -10.78
C ALA A 801 -20.72 19.67 -12.11
N LEU A 802 -21.25 18.47 -12.36
CA LEU A 802 -22.04 18.22 -13.56
C LEU A 802 -23.31 19.05 -13.58
N HIS A 803 -24.08 19.00 -12.49
CA HIS A 803 -25.30 19.79 -12.36
C HIS A 803 -25.00 21.27 -12.57
N TYR A 804 -23.91 21.77 -11.98
CA TYR A 804 -23.45 23.14 -12.15
C TYR A 804 -23.22 23.48 -13.63
N PHE A 805 -22.45 22.69 -14.37
CA PHE A 805 -22.19 22.97 -15.79
C PHE A 805 -23.40 22.76 -16.70
N GLN A 806 -24.30 21.82 -16.41
CA GLN A 806 -25.53 21.59 -17.18
C GLN A 806 -26.52 22.78 -17.09
N HIS A 807 -26.46 23.57 -16.03
CA HIS A 807 -27.37 24.70 -15.80
C HIS A 807 -26.65 26.05 -15.84
N ILE A 808 -25.35 26.08 -16.21
CA ILE A 808 -24.56 27.31 -16.12
C ILE A 808 -24.94 28.37 -17.14
N GLU A 809 -25.58 27.98 -18.25
CA GLU A 809 -25.95 28.87 -19.36
C GLU A 809 -26.90 29.99 -18.92
N SER A 810 -27.74 29.75 -17.90
CA SER A 810 -28.62 30.79 -17.34
C SER A 810 -27.91 31.77 -16.39
N ASP A 811 -26.71 31.42 -15.94
CA ASP A 811 -26.04 32.08 -14.81
C ASP A 811 -24.81 32.90 -15.23
N ILE A 812 -24.36 32.77 -16.48
CA ILE A 812 -23.23 33.49 -17.05
C ILE A 812 -23.67 34.43 -18.19
N ASP A 813 -22.95 35.53 -18.39
CA ASP A 813 -23.26 36.45 -19.47
C ASP A 813 -22.91 35.85 -20.85
N SER A 814 -23.51 36.43 -21.90
CA SER A 814 -23.39 35.94 -23.27
C SER A 814 -21.96 35.97 -23.82
N GLU A 815 -21.11 36.91 -23.39
CA GLU A 815 -19.71 36.97 -23.82
C GLU A 815 -18.87 35.89 -23.10
N GLN A 816 -19.13 35.68 -21.80
CA GLN A 816 -18.50 34.63 -21.01
C GLN A 816 -18.90 33.24 -21.52
N PHE A 817 -20.15 33.05 -21.94
CA PHE A 817 -20.65 31.84 -22.57
C PHE A 817 -19.95 31.57 -23.91
N GLU A 818 -19.88 32.53 -24.83
CA GLU A 818 -19.20 32.33 -26.12
C GLU A 818 -17.73 31.94 -25.97
N ARG A 819 -17.01 32.55 -25.02
CA ARG A 819 -15.60 32.26 -24.74
C ARG A 819 -15.37 30.88 -24.11
N SER A 820 -16.38 30.32 -23.45
CA SER A 820 -16.26 29.09 -22.66
C SER A 820 -17.03 27.91 -23.21
N LYS A 821 -17.99 28.10 -24.13
CA LYS A 821 -18.92 27.07 -24.63
C LYS A 821 -18.23 25.77 -25.00
N THR A 822 -17.20 25.82 -25.85
CA THR A 822 -16.47 24.61 -26.27
C THR A 822 -15.77 23.90 -25.11
N ILE A 823 -15.33 24.65 -24.10
CA ILE A 823 -14.67 24.10 -22.91
C ILE A 823 -15.73 23.53 -21.97
N ILE A 824 -16.86 24.22 -21.78
CA ILE A 824 -18.01 23.75 -20.99
C ILE A 824 -18.57 22.47 -21.58
N ASP A 825 -18.79 22.39 -22.89
CA ASP A 825 -19.28 21.17 -23.55
C ASP A 825 -18.33 20.00 -23.30
N GLN A 826 -17.01 20.23 -23.37
CA GLN A 826 -16.01 19.22 -23.02
C GLN A 826 -16.06 18.84 -21.54
N ILE A 827 -16.29 19.79 -20.64
CA ILE A 827 -16.42 19.55 -19.21
C ILE A 827 -17.70 18.77 -18.90
N ILE A 828 -18.86 19.18 -19.41
CA ILE A 828 -20.16 18.49 -19.28
C ILE A 828 -20.00 17.07 -19.80
N THR A 829 -19.50 16.89 -21.01
CA THR A 829 -19.32 15.54 -21.58
C THR A 829 -18.42 14.67 -20.68
N LYS A 830 -17.32 15.23 -20.14
CA LYS A 830 -16.46 14.52 -19.18
C LYS A 830 -17.19 14.20 -17.86
N LEU A 831 -17.97 15.13 -17.31
CA LEU A 831 -18.67 14.96 -16.04
C LEU A 831 -19.90 14.06 -16.16
N GLU A 832 -20.62 14.06 -17.29
CA GLU A 832 -21.74 13.15 -17.59
C GLU A 832 -21.25 11.71 -17.68
N THR A 833 -20.08 11.52 -18.30
CA THR A 833 -19.41 10.21 -18.38
C THR A 833 -18.96 9.72 -17.00
N LEU A 834 -18.68 10.63 -16.06
CA LEU A 834 -18.36 10.28 -14.68
C LEU A 834 -19.60 10.05 -13.78
N LYS A 835 -20.79 10.53 -14.17
CA LYS A 835 -22.06 10.32 -13.42
C LYS A 835 -22.78 9.03 -13.81
N ARG A 836 -22.66 8.61 -15.08
CA ARG A 836 -23.23 7.35 -15.59
C ARG A 836 -22.41 6.17 -15.12
#